data_AF-A0A1S6XRF0-F1
#
_entry.id   AF-A0A1S6XRF0-F1
#
_cell.length_a   1.000
_cell.length_b   1.000
_cell.length_c   1.000
_cell.angle_alpha   90.00
_cell.angle_beta   90.00
_cell.angle_gamma   90.00
#
_symmetry.space_group_name_H-M   'P 1'
#
loop_
_entity.id
_entity.type
_entity.pdbx_description
1 polymer ?
#
loop_
_entity_poly.entity_id
_entity_poly.type
_entity_poly.pdbx_seq_one_letter_code
_entity_poly.pdbx_strand_id
1 'polypeptide(L)'
;MISGSSTISFMGDYGVYMGDKVTKADLVRVMIEGNGKGTGTGIHAMGGNVMVSGGEIKKVQMGIAMSSGWLTVKDGTKIEFMGDYGVYVGSGVKSASLTRTVIRGNGKGKGTGVYAKGGTNLTMTLDKVEIKGVEMGVYMEKEGKSLTISGSSTIEFVGDGVGVGVWGEVKSVSLTQTVITGGGVGSMGVYAMGGGTLEMTLDDVRISKVAMGVVMGRGKSLMISRNSTINFMGEYGVYVGNGVTSAELNDVTITGKNKGMGIHAMGGTNLTMTLDKVDISQVAMGVYARGGKKLTMKKGSVDFTGNYGVGVYLGNTAMAELNDVTITGSGKGSTGVYAMGTENVKVGLTDVKIEAVEIGVMMLGKGNLTMENVTRISLAIGGGYGVMVGGDVTAELKDVKIIGGRSGKGMGVYGMGGTNLTMTLDKVEISKVEMGVMMLEGKSLTITGGSIKEVQTGVRVMGGKSLMIRENSRIEFMGGYGVMVGGEVTAELKGTTITGQDKGVGVIMESSGKMMLDKVGISKVKTGVYAEKGTLIIEKGTTIDFKESGWGVYVEKLVKSVNLNDVTIKGEESGMGTGVYAVGGAGNGELTISLEKVEISKVGKGVYARGGKSLMIRGTTEISFMGEYGVKVEGLVSTYLTKTRIVGTGSERGRNNGVSVGVYAVGGGIVTLEGVDISGVQTGVSAEGSQLTVTLSGGVKISNVRTGVAMTGSGTLAVEDGTKIEFKDGYGVMVGGVNARLTGAKIMGSGSGYGVYAMGGKVLLEKVTIEGDGKGKGTGLYMTRGAVRLKDTILRDVAKGMTISQGVVHMVGGSVTFSGRYGISVSGGNAFLSGFKITRQENKGTVAVAVEDTVANTVEDTVEGVGAGAGVEVSHSAKVMMKGVNIEGVKTGAYVMGNGFLVMGKGSISFKGDYGIYFDQGYAVLNDVHITGSGHKGTGIKMGYGQLLMVDTTLKEVAEGMTIVKGNVSMVGGSIEFKREHGVLLKQGSVLLNNLSMKYRGSNSDATFLKVEADSVVDKEGKRVLNTADIKGIGIKIDGQDKARGVYVNNGGRVMLLWFRCVYFPFYVL
;
A
#
# COMPACT_ATOMS: atom_id res chain seq x y z
N MET A 1 76.34 -36.83 58.10
CA MET A 1 75.80 -37.58 56.94
C MET A 1 75.32 -38.93 57.48
N ILE A 2 74.11 -39.35 57.12
CA ILE A 2 73.58 -40.69 57.41
C ILE A 2 73.30 -41.34 56.05
N SER A 3 73.90 -42.49 55.77
CA SER A 3 73.81 -43.12 54.45
C SER A 3 73.94 -44.64 54.53
N GLY A 4 73.34 -45.35 53.57
CA GLY A 4 73.61 -46.78 53.35
C GLY A 4 72.53 -47.74 53.84
N SER A 5 71.25 -47.49 53.51
CA SER A 5 70.12 -48.35 53.89
C SER A 5 69.93 -48.50 55.42
N SER A 6 70.35 -47.49 56.19
CA SER A 6 70.21 -47.48 57.64
C SER A 6 68.74 -47.29 58.06
N THR A 7 68.33 -47.98 59.14
CA THR A 7 67.01 -47.81 59.76
C THR A 7 67.14 -47.11 61.10
N ILE A 8 66.34 -46.06 61.31
CA ILE A 8 66.21 -45.31 62.56
C ILE A 8 64.79 -45.51 63.08
N SER A 9 64.64 -46.29 64.16
CA SER A 9 63.37 -46.46 64.86
C SER A 9 63.38 -45.67 66.16
N PHE A 10 62.33 -44.90 66.45
CA PHE A 10 62.31 -44.00 67.60
C PHE A 10 60.96 -44.01 68.34
N MET A 11 61.02 -43.75 69.65
CA MET A 11 59.84 -43.60 70.52
C MET A 11 59.64 -42.17 71.04
N GLY A 12 60.65 -41.30 70.93
CA GLY A 12 60.64 -39.92 71.41
C GLY A 12 60.09 -38.93 70.38
N ASP A 13 60.40 -37.64 70.57
CA ASP A 13 59.83 -36.56 69.76
C ASP A 13 60.35 -36.51 68.32
N TYR A 14 61.57 -37.00 68.07
CA TYR A 14 62.25 -36.88 66.78
C TYR A 14 62.98 -38.16 66.37
N GLY A 15 62.89 -38.53 65.09
CA GLY A 15 63.75 -39.56 64.49
C GLY A 15 65.15 -39.02 64.21
N VAL A 16 65.22 -37.87 63.54
CA VAL A 16 66.44 -37.10 63.33
C VAL A 16 66.20 -35.66 63.72
N TYR A 17 66.96 -35.15 64.70
CA TYR A 17 66.92 -33.76 65.14
C TYR A 17 68.21 -33.04 64.72
N MET A 18 68.07 -31.90 64.04
CA MET A 18 69.16 -31.04 63.61
C MET A 18 69.04 -29.68 64.32
N GLY A 19 69.99 -29.43 65.23
CA GLY A 19 70.05 -28.18 65.99
C GLY A 19 70.40 -26.96 65.13
N ASP A 20 70.20 -25.77 65.70
CA ASP A 20 70.43 -24.46 65.08
C ASP A 20 71.88 -24.21 64.64
N LYS A 21 72.86 -24.79 65.34
CA LYS A 21 74.29 -24.68 65.01
C LYS A 21 74.75 -25.62 63.89
N VAL A 22 73.93 -26.58 63.45
CA VAL A 22 74.32 -27.53 62.40
C VAL A 22 74.16 -26.86 61.04
N THR A 23 75.21 -26.85 60.22
CA THR A 23 75.18 -26.16 58.92
C THR A 23 74.72 -27.05 57.77
N LYS A 24 74.87 -28.38 57.88
CA LYS A 24 74.47 -29.34 56.85
C LYS A 24 74.08 -30.71 57.42
N ALA A 25 72.99 -31.30 56.91
CA ALA A 25 72.61 -32.68 57.16
C ALA A 25 72.21 -33.37 55.85
N ASP A 26 72.99 -34.40 55.47
CA ASP A 26 72.70 -35.25 54.31
C ASP A 26 72.22 -36.63 54.78
N LEU A 27 71.00 -37.01 54.41
CA LEU A 27 70.38 -38.32 54.64
C LEU A 27 70.15 -39.01 53.30
N VAL A 28 70.85 -40.11 53.04
CA VAL A 28 70.81 -40.81 51.74
C VAL A 28 70.37 -42.27 51.93
N ARG A 29 69.20 -42.62 51.41
CA ARG A 29 68.56 -43.94 51.51
C ARG A 29 68.39 -44.40 52.97
N VAL A 30 67.82 -43.55 53.82
CA VAL A 30 67.57 -43.83 55.24
C VAL A 30 66.09 -44.19 55.44
N MET A 31 65.82 -45.24 56.22
CA MET A 31 64.48 -45.55 56.71
C MET A 31 64.30 -44.95 58.11
N ILE A 32 63.27 -44.15 58.32
CA ILE A 32 62.91 -43.55 59.61
C ILE A 32 61.51 -44.04 59.98
N GLU A 33 61.37 -44.73 61.10
CA GLU A 33 60.12 -45.34 61.51
C GLU A 33 59.74 -44.94 62.95
N GLY A 34 58.57 -44.34 63.11
CA GLY A 34 58.01 -44.03 64.42
C GLY A 34 57.33 -45.23 65.10
N ASN A 35 56.84 -45.01 66.31
CA ASN A 35 56.24 -46.05 67.17
C ASN A 35 54.85 -46.57 66.71
N GLY A 36 54.32 -46.11 65.57
CA GLY A 36 53.01 -46.53 65.06
C GLY A 36 51.79 -45.91 65.75
N LYS A 37 51.99 -45.08 66.79
CA LYS A 37 50.92 -44.37 67.51
C LYS A 37 50.56 -43.02 66.89
N GLY A 38 51.24 -42.61 65.81
CA GLY A 38 51.02 -41.32 65.16
C GLY A 38 51.57 -40.13 65.96
N THR A 39 52.66 -40.33 66.70
CA THR A 39 53.34 -39.30 67.51
C THR A 39 54.77 -39.07 67.00
N GLY A 40 55.32 -37.87 67.19
CA GLY A 40 56.71 -37.54 66.85
C GLY A 40 56.95 -37.15 65.39
N THR A 41 58.08 -36.48 65.12
CA THR A 41 58.48 -35.98 63.80
C THR A 41 59.64 -36.80 63.22
N GLY A 42 59.55 -37.24 61.96
CA GLY A 42 60.61 -38.01 61.31
C GLY A 42 61.94 -37.26 61.27
N ILE A 43 61.95 -36.08 60.64
CA ILE A 43 63.10 -35.18 60.59
C ILE A 43 62.69 -33.79 61.08
N HIS A 44 63.33 -33.27 62.12
CA HIS A 44 63.13 -31.91 62.61
C HIS A 44 64.44 -31.11 62.54
N ALA A 45 64.45 -30.02 61.78
CA ALA A 45 65.63 -29.18 61.56
C ALA A 45 65.37 -27.72 61.89
N MET A 46 66.14 -27.16 62.82
CA MET A 46 66.03 -25.75 63.21
C MET A 46 66.68 -24.79 62.21
N GLY A 47 67.67 -25.25 61.42
CA GLY A 47 68.43 -24.42 60.47
C GLY A 47 69.30 -25.23 59.49
N GLY A 48 70.14 -24.55 58.70
CA GLY A 48 71.16 -25.15 57.83
C GLY A 48 70.67 -25.70 56.49
N ASN A 49 71.50 -26.52 55.83
CA ASN A 49 71.22 -27.19 54.55
C ASN A 49 70.85 -28.66 54.78
N VAL A 50 69.58 -29.02 54.61
CA VAL A 50 69.08 -30.39 54.79
C VAL A 50 68.83 -31.04 53.43
N MET A 51 69.50 -32.16 53.16
CA MET A 51 69.23 -33.01 51.99
C MET A 51 68.73 -34.38 52.43
N VAL A 52 67.60 -34.81 51.88
CA VAL A 52 67.05 -36.16 51.99
C VAL A 52 66.98 -36.73 50.58
N SER A 53 67.64 -37.87 50.32
CA SER A 53 67.71 -38.48 48.97
C SER A 53 67.41 -39.97 49.08
N GLY A 54 66.28 -40.41 48.52
CA GLY A 54 65.75 -41.76 48.68
C GLY A 54 65.31 -42.07 50.13
N GLY A 55 65.00 -43.33 50.41
CA GLY A 55 64.57 -43.77 51.75
C GLY A 55 63.07 -43.60 52.03
N GLU A 56 62.65 -43.91 53.25
CA GLU A 56 61.25 -43.92 53.67
C GLU A 56 61.10 -43.36 55.10
N ILE A 57 60.18 -42.43 55.31
CA ILE A 57 59.74 -41.96 56.63
C ILE A 57 58.32 -42.47 56.84
N LYS A 58 58.02 -43.21 57.92
CA LYS A 58 56.67 -43.74 58.16
C LYS A 58 56.31 -43.81 59.63
N LYS A 59 55.00 -43.99 59.91
CA LYS A 59 54.44 -44.13 61.27
C LYS A 59 54.71 -42.91 62.18
N VAL A 60 54.83 -41.72 61.61
CA VAL A 60 55.09 -40.46 62.32
C VAL A 60 53.88 -39.52 62.31
N GLN A 61 53.84 -38.57 63.26
CA GLN A 61 52.86 -37.48 63.22
C GLN A 61 53.18 -36.52 62.07
N MET A 62 54.45 -36.10 61.98
CA MET A 62 54.97 -35.23 60.93
C MET A 62 56.16 -35.87 60.21
N GLY A 63 56.22 -35.75 58.88
CA GLY A 63 57.33 -36.32 58.11
C GLY A 63 58.63 -35.53 58.27
N ILE A 64 58.67 -34.32 57.71
CA ILE A 64 59.80 -33.39 57.78
C ILE A 64 59.31 -32.04 58.31
N ALA A 65 60.00 -31.46 59.28
CA ALA A 65 59.75 -30.11 59.78
C ALA A 65 61.04 -29.29 59.72
N MET A 66 61.06 -28.20 58.97
CA MET A 66 62.20 -27.29 58.89
C MET A 66 61.80 -25.88 59.32
N SER A 67 62.50 -25.30 60.30
CA SER A 67 62.22 -23.94 60.77
C SER A 67 62.90 -22.85 59.94
N SER A 68 64.16 -23.07 59.52
CA SER A 68 64.94 -22.13 58.71
C SER A 68 65.97 -22.83 57.81
N GLY A 69 66.53 -22.15 56.79
CA GLY A 69 67.61 -22.69 55.94
C GLY A 69 67.19 -23.14 54.52
N TRP A 70 67.80 -24.21 54.01
CA TRP A 70 67.50 -24.81 52.70
C TRP A 70 67.15 -26.31 52.82
N LEU A 71 66.01 -26.72 52.27
CA LEU A 71 65.56 -28.11 52.24
C LEU A 71 65.64 -28.68 50.81
N THR A 72 66.21 -29.86 50.65
CA THR A 72 66.16 -30.65 49.42
C THR A 72 65.68 -32.07 49.75
N VAL A 73 64.61 -32.54 49.12
CA VAL A 73 64.11 -33.92 49.21
C VAL A 73 64.05 -34.49 47.81
N LYS A 74 64.70 -35.61 47.53
CA LYS A 74 64.84 -36.10 46.15
C LYS A 74 64.91 -37.62 46.01
N ASP A 75 64.96 -38.10 44.77
CA ASP A 75 65.32 -39.47 44.41
C ASP A 75 64.38 -40.56 44.97
N GLY A 76 63.06 -40.33 44.95
CA GLY A 76 62.08 -41.36 45.31
C GLY A 76 61.77 -41.46 46.80
N THR A 77 62.17 -40.48 47.62
CA THR A 77 61.87 -40.46 49.06
C THR A 77 60.36 -40.61 49.31
N LYS A 78 60.00 -41.56 50.19
CA LYS A 78 58.62 -41.79 50.62
C LYS A 78 58.39 -41.22 52.01
N ILE A 79 57.28 -40.52 52.22
CA ILE A 79 56.91 -39.92 53.50
C ILE A 79 55.46 -40.31 53.81
N GLU A 80 55.25 -41.08 54.86
CA GLU A 80 53.94 -41.45 55.39
C GLU A 80 53.74 -40.84 56.77
N PHE A 81 52.65 -40.08 56.94
CA PHE A 81 52.36 -39.38 58.19
C PHE A 81 50.89 -39.56 58.61
N MET A 82 50.61 -39.36 59.90
CA MET A 82 49.27 -39.56 60.49
C MET A 82 48.67 -38.29 61.10
N GLY A 83 49.48 -37.23 61.27
CA GLY A 83 49.09 -35.98 61.93
C GLY A 83 49.04 -34.79 60.99
N ASP A 84 49.66 -33.68 61.38
CA ASP A 84 49.38 -32.36 60.79
C ASP A 84 50.03 -32.15 59.42
N TYR A 85 51.29 -32.60 59.24
CA TYR A 85 52.09 -32.23 58.07
C TYR A 85 52.98 -33.36 57.54
N GLY A 86 52.93 -33.62 56.23
CA GLY A 86 53.95 -34.44 55.55
C GLY A 86 55.29 -33.72 55.52
N VAL A 87 55.31 -32.50 54.98
CA VAL A 87 56.46 -31.61 54.98
C VAL A 87 56.05 -30.21 55.44
N TYR A 88 56.61 -29.76 56.55
CA TYR A 88 56.45 -28.43 57.10
C TYR A 88 57.69 -27.56 56.82
N VAL A 89 57.47 -26.40 56.22
CA VAL A 89 58.49 -25.41 55.85
C VAL A 89 58.17 -24.10 56.57
N GLY A 90 59.04 -23.71 57.51
CA GLY A 90 58.88 -22.52 58.36
C GLY A 90 59.31 -21.22 57.66
N SER A 91 58.98 -20.09 58.29
CA SER A 91 59.20 -18.74 57.71
C SER A 91 60.66 -18.32 57.59
N GLY A 92 61.58 -19.01 58.26
CA GLY A 92 63.01 -18.79 58.11
C GLY A 92 63.64 -19.55 56.92
N VAL A 93 62.88 -20.40 56.23
CA VAL A 93 63.39 -21.20 55.11
C VAL A 93 63.47 -20.31 53.87
N LYS A 94 64.62 -20.34 53.20
CA LYS A 94 64.88 -19.56 51.98
C LYS A 94 64.51 -20.34 50.73
N SER A 95 64.75 -21.65 50.73
CA SER A 95 64.37 -22.51 49.61
C SER A 95 64.03 -23.91 50.09
N ALA A 96 62.99 -24.50 49.51
CA ALA A 96 62.65 -25.90 49.72
C ALA A 96 62.32 -26.56 48.37
N SER A 97 63.02 -27.63 48.03
CA SER A 97 62.89 -28.34 46.75
C SER A 97 62.60 -29.81 46.98
N LEU A 98 61.45 -30.29 46.54
CA LEU A 98 61.04 -31.69 46.54
C LEU A 98 61.04 -32.19 45.09
N THR A 99 61.74 -33.29 44.81
CA THR A 99 61.84 -33.87 43.47
C THR A 99 61.59 -35.37 43.50
N ARG A 100 60.68 -35.91 42.68
CA ARG A 100 60.34 -37.35 42.69
C ARG A 100 60.03 -37.87 44.10
N THR A 101 59.23 -37.14 44.86
CA THR A 101 58.92 -37.46 46.27
C THR A 101 57.48 -37.96 46.38
N VAL A 102 57.22 -38.97 47.23
CA VAL A 102 55.88 -39.49 47.51
C VAL A 102 55.50 -39.17 48.95
N ILE A 103 54.37 -38.49 49.14
CA ILE A 103 53.82 -38.08 50.44
C ILE A 103 52.42 -38.70 50.60
N ARG A 104 52.21 -39.48 51.67
CA ARG A 104 50.94 -40.15 51.95
C ARG A 104 50.44 -39.85 53.36
N GLY A 105 49.23 -39.30 53.44
CA GLY A 105 48.50 -39.16 54.69
C GLY A 105 47.75 -40.46 55.03
N ASN A 106 48.08 -41.07 56.16
CA ASN A 106 47.37 -42.24 56.70
C ASN A 106 46.39 -41.85 57.84
N GLY A 107 46.27 -40.56 58.14
CA GLY A 107 45.45 -39.99 59.24
C GLY A 107 43.95 -39.89 58.95
N LYS A 108 43.35 -40.88 58.26
CA LYS A 108 41.93 -40.86 57.82
C LYS A 108 41.54 -39.62 57.01
N GLY A 109 42.46 -39.11 56.19
CA GLY A 109 42.17 -37.96 55.32
C GLY A 109 42.27 -36.59 55.99
N LYS A 110 42.92 -36.49 57.16
CA LYS A 110 43.26 -35.21 57.81
C LYS A 110 44.72 -34.82 57.52
N GLY A 111 45.03 -33.54 57.68
CA GLY A 111 46.40 -33.02 57.60
C GLY A 111 46.79 -32.50 56.21
N THR A 112 47.97 -31.88 56.13
CA THR A 112 48.49 -31.21 54.93
C THR A 112 49.71 -31.94 54.36
N GLY A 113 49.73 -32.23 53.06
CA GLY A 113 50.87 -32.87 52.40
C GLY A 113 52.14 -32.02 52.52
N VAL A 114 52.08 -30.79 52.02
CA VAL A 114 53.15 -29.80 52.13
C VAL A 114 52.61 -28.47 52.63
N TYR A 115 53.11 -27.99 53.76
CA TYR A 115 52.73 -26.70 54.34
C TYR A 115 53.96 -25.78 54.42
N ALA A 116 53.87 -24.62 53.75
CA ALA A 116 54.90 -23.60 53.71
C ALA A 116 54.40 -22.30 54.35
N LYS A 117 54.84 -22.07 55.59
CA LYS A 117 54.66 -20.80 56.30
C LYS A 117 55.65 -19.80 55.72
N GLY A 118 55.27 -19.11 54.65
CA GLY A 118 56.19 -18.31 53.83
C GLY A 118 56.92 -17.20 54.60
N GLY A 119 58.16 -16.94 54.17
CA GLY A 119 58.91 -15.71 54.45
C GLY A 119 59.24 -14.98 53.15
N THR A 120 59.63 -13.71 53.23
CA THR A 120 59.83 -12.78 52.09
C THR A 120 60.71 -13.35 50.96
N ASN A 121 61.60 -14.29 51.28
CA ASN A 121 62.55 -14.91 50.34
C ASN A 121 62.26 -16.36 49.98
N LEU A 122 61.20 -16.99 50.53
CA LEU A 122 60.96 -18.43 50.34
C LEU A 122 60.61 -18.75 48.88
N THR A 123 61.46 -19.56 48.24
CA THR A 123 61.17 -20.24 46.98
C THR A 123 60.89 -21.72 47.21
N MET A 124 59.67 -22.17 46.90
CA MET A 124 59.24 -23.56 47.05
C MET A 124 59.11 -24.22 45.67
N THR A 125 59.74 -25.38 45.46
CA THR A 125 59.67 -26.15 44.21
C THR A 125 59.28 -27.61 44.46
N LEU A 126 58.27 -28.11 43.77
CA LEU A 126 57.82 -29.49 43.79
C LEU A 126 57.84 -30.04 42.36
N ASP A 127 58.81 -30.89 42.02
CA ASP A 127 58.92 -31.50 40.71
C ASP A 127 58.65 -33.02 40.78
N LYS A 128 57.73 -33.56 39.98
CA LYS A 128 57.37 -35.00 40.00
C LYS A 128 56.95 -35.49 41.39
N VAL A 129 56.21 -34.70 42.16
CA VAL A 129 55.77 -35.04 43.53
C VAL A 129 54.38 -35.70 43.49
N GLU A 130 54.19 -36.78 44.25
CA GLU A 130 52.89 -37.43 44.47
C GLU A 130 52.43 -37.18 45.91
N ILE A 131 51.27 -36.57 46.11
CA ILE A 131 50.62 -36.33 47.40
C ILE A 131 49.27 -37.04 47.40
N LYS A 132 48.99 -37.88 48.40
CA LYS A 132 47.71 -38.60 48.53
C LYS A 132 47.23 -38.74 49.97
N GLY A 133 45.92 -38.92 50.16
CA GLY A 133 45.33 -39.25 51.47
C GLY A 133 45.31 -38.09 52.48
N VAL A 134 45.35 -36.85 51.98
CA VAL A 134 45.41 -35.63 52.80
C VAL A 134 44.14 -34.79 52.64
N GLU A 135 43.88 -33.91 53.59
CA GLU A 135 42.82 -32.89 53.45
C GLU A 135 43.31 -31.74 52.58
N MET A 136 44.54 -31.28 52.83
CA MET A 136 45.18 -30.19 52.10
C MET A 136 46.40 -30.70 51.34
N GLY A 137 46.48 -30.47 50.03
CA GLY A 137 47.60 -30.95 49.22
C GLY A 137 48.89 -30.16 49.48
N VAL A 138 48.93 -28.95 48.93
CA VAL A 138 50.04 -27.98 49.08
C VAL A 138 49.46 -26.65 49.55
N TYR A 139 50.03 -26.09 50.62
CA TYR A 139 49.55 -24.85 51.21
C TYR A 139 50.72 -23.88 51.42
N MET A 140 50.61 -22.65 50.91
CA MET A 140 51.59 -21.58 51.13
C MET A 140 50.89 -20.31 51.64
N GLU A 141 51.41 -19.73 52.71
CA GLU A 141 50.86 -18.50 53.29
C GLU A 141 51.92 -17.43 53.57
N LYS A 142 51.49 -16.26 54.08
CA LYS A 142 52.34 -15.11 54.47
C LYS A 142 53.11 -14.49 53.30
N GLU A 143 54.41 -14.25 53.42
CA GLU A 143 55.18 -13.42 52.46
C GLU A 143 55.98 -14.23 51.43
N GLY A 144 55.52 -15.43 51.08
CA GLY A 144 56.25 -16.31 50.16
C GLY A 144 56.66 -15.65 48.84
N LYS A 145 57.92 -15.82 48.43
CA LYS A 145 58.38 -15.30 47.13
C LYS A 145 57.75 -16.08 45.97
N SER A 146 57.90 -17.41 45.96
CA SER A 146 57.34 -18.23 44.88
C SER A 146 56.98 -19.65 45.30
N LEU A 147 55.91 -20.19 44.71
CA LEU A 147 55.57 -21.62 44.71
C LEU A 147 55.56 -22.15 43.27
N THR A 148 56.36 -23.18 43.00
CA THR A 148 56.42 -23.87 41.71
C THR A 148 56.08 -25.35 41.91
N ILE A 149 55.11 -25.87 41.16
CA ILE A 149 54.80 -27.32 41.08
C ILE A 149 54.88 -27.74 39.62
N SER A 150 55.67 -28.77 39.31
CA SER A 150 55.99 -29.15 37.93
C SER A 150 56.10 -30.67 37.72
N GLY A 151 56.27 -31.05 36.45
CA GLY A 151 56.77 -32.36 36.06
C GLY A 151 55.79 -33.50 36.31
N SER A 152 54.51 -33.36 35.95
CA SER A 152 53.50 -34.41 36.19
C SER A 152 53.26 -34.71 37.67
N SER A 153 53.42 -33.70 38.54
CA SER A 153 53.08 -33.83 39.97
C SER A 153 51.58 -34.14 40.14
N THR A 154 51.25 -35.02 41.08
CA THR A 154 49.88 -35.46 41.37
C THR A 154 49.50 -35.14 42.80
N ILE A 155 48.33 -34.52 42.99
CA ILE A 155 47.78 -34.14 44.28
C ILE A 155 46.38 -34.72 44.38
N GLU A 156 46.20 -35.71 45.26
CA GLU A 156 44.92 -36.33 45.58
C GLU A 156 44.55 -36.01 47.03
N PHE A 157 43.44 -35.31 47.21
CA PHE A 157 42.98 -34.89 48.52
C PHE A 157 41.50 -35.27 48.73
N VAL A 158 41.08 -35.35 49.98
CA VAL A 158 39.75 -35.85 50.38
C VAL A 158 38.98 -34.81 51.18
N GLY A 159 37.68 -35.05 51.36
CA GLY A 159 36.80 -34.12 52.08
C GLY A 159 36.67 -32.77 51.37
N ASP A 160 36.36 -31.73 52.16
CA ASP A 160 36.13 -30.37 51.66
C ASP A 160 37.42 -29.51 51.64
N GLY A 161 38.58 -30.17 51.63
CA GLY A 161 39.88 -29.50 51.65
C GLY A 161 40.27 -28.86 50.32
N VAL A 162 41.55 -28.51 50.20
CA VAL A 162 42.11 -27.76 49.07
C VAL A 162 43.33 -28.48 48.49
N GLY A 163 43.35 -28.65 47.16
CA GLY A 163 44.51 -29.20 46.45
C GLY A 163 45.74 -28.30 46.57
N VAL A 164 45.62 -27.05 46.11
CA VAL A 164 46.66 -26.02 46.25
C VAL A 164 46.08 -24.75 46.85
N GLY A 165 46.48 -24.40 48.07
CA GLY A 165 46.04 -23.22 48.82
C GLY A 165 47.11 -22.14 48.92
N VAL A 166 46.75 -20.88 48.62
CA VAL A 166 47.67 -19.73 48.62
C VAL A 166 47.04 -18.55 49.35
N TRP A 167 47.72 -18.03 50.38
CA TRP A 167 47.21 -16.97 51.25
C TRP A 167 48.25 -15.91 51.58
N GLY A 168 47.82 -14.75 52.06
CA GLY A 168 48.71 -13.67 52.46
C GLY A 168 49.38 -12.97 51.26
N GLU A 169 50.58 -12.45 51.45
CA GLU A 169 51.34 -11.65 50.47
C GLU A 169 52.23 -12.47 49.52
N VAL A 170 51.87 -13.73 49.24
CA VAL A 170 52.60 -14.57 48.28
C VAL A 170 52.65 -13.89 46.92
N LYS A 171 53.84 -13.82 46.30
CA LYS A 171 54.05 -13.03 45.08
C LYS A 171 53.78 -13.79 43.79
N SER A 172 54.23 -15.04 43.66
CA SER A 172 54.04 -15.81 42.42
C SER A 172 53.74 -17.29 42.67
N VAL A 173 52.83 -17.86 41.89
CA VAL A 173 52.50 -19.29 41.90
C VAL A 173 52.52 -19.83 40.47
N SER A 174 53.24 -20.91 40.22
CA SER A 174 53.34 -21.56 38.91
C SER A 174 53.08 -23.06 39.04
N LEU A 175 51.98 -23.55 38.48
CA LEU A 175 51.71 -24.98 38.32
C LEU A 175 51.88 -25.35 36.86
N THR A 176 52.70 -26.36 36.56
CA THR A 176 52.94 -26.84 35.19
C THR A 176 52.80 -28.35 35.13
N GLN A 177 52.04 -28.89 34.18
CA GLN A 177 51.81 -30.34 34.05
C GLN A 177 51.37 -30.96 35.38
N THR A 178 50.38 -30.38 36.07
CA THR A 178 49.99 -30.80 37.43
C THR A 178 48.59 -31.42 37.41
N VAL A 179 48.40 -32.54 38.11
CA VAL A 179 47.11 -33.21 38.25
C VAL A 179 46.60 -33.06 39.68
N ILE A 180 45.40 -32.48 39.83
CA ILE A 180 44.73 -32.24 41.11
C ILE A 180 43.39 -32.98 41.09
N THR A 181 43.18 -33.89 42.05
CA THR A 181 41.93 -34.65 42.18
C THR A 181 41.38 -34.52 43.60
N GLY A 182 40.15 -34.02 43.72
CA GLY A 182 39.45 -33.90 44.99
C GLY A 182 38.52 -35.07 45.31
N GLY A 183 37.79 -34.95 46.43
CA GLY A 183 36.87 -35.99 46.90
C GLY A 183 35.59 -35.53 47.62
N GLY A 184 35.36 -34.23 47.87
CA GLY A 184 34.22 -33.73 48.66
C GLY A 184 33.35 -32.67 47.96
N VAL A 185 32.20 -32.35 48.55
CA VAL A 185 31.18 -31.43 47.99
C VAL A 185 31.50 -29.95 48.21
N GLY A 186 32.44 -29.62 49.09
CA GLY A 186 33.03 -28.28 49.27
C GLY A 186 34.49 -28.17 48.80
N SER A 187 35.03 -29.21 48.17
CA SER A 187 36.44 -29.28 47.79
C SER A 187 36.86 -28.24 46.75
N MET A 188 38.08 -27.72 46.88
CA MET A 188 38.64 -26.71 45.98
C MET A 188 39.93 -27.22 45.32
N GLY A 189 40.05 -27.10 44.00
CA GLY A 189 41.25 -27.50 43.28
C GLY A 189 42.43 -26.59 43.59
N VAL A 190 42.33 -25.34 43.14
CA VAL A 190 43.28 -24.26 43.43
C VAL A 190 42.52 -23.12 44.09
N TYR A 191 42.97 -22.67 45.27
CA TYR A 191 42.32 -21.59 46.02
C TYR A 191 43.35 -20.55 46.46
N ALA A 192 43.20 -19.33 45.96
CA ALA A 192 44.11 -18.21 46.23
C ALA A 192 43.38 -16.96 46.73
N MET A 193 43.76 -16.56 47.95
CA MET A 193 43.35 -15.32 48.61
C MET A 193 44.60 -14.49 48.93
N GLY A 194 45.31 -14.10 47.87
CA GLY A 194 46.59 -13.38 47.98
C GLY A 194 46.45 -11.87 48.24
N GLY A 195 47.60 -11.22 48.42
CA GLY A 195 47.75 -9.77 48.37
C GLY A 195 47.59 -9.22 46.95
N GLY A 196 47.50 -7.90 46.81
CA GLY A 196 47.22 -7.24 45.51
C GLY A 196 48.27 -7.46 44.42
N THR A 197 49.42 -8.08 44.74
CA THR A 197 50.53 -8.32 43.81
C THR A 197 50.64 -9.77 43.32
N LEU A 198 49.79 -10.69 43.77
CA LEU A 198 49.89 -12.11 43.42
C LEU A 198 49.73 -12.34 41.90
N GLU A 199 50.70 -13.01 41.29
CA GLU A 199 50.63 -13.52 39.92
C GLU A 199 50.52 -15.06 39.95
N MET A 200 49.49 -15.62 39.31
CA MET A 200 49.25 -17.06 39.26
C MET A 200 49.24 -17.58 37.83
N THR A 201 50.01 -18.64 37.56
CA THR A 201 50.09 -19.32 36.27
C THR A 201 49.79 -20.80 36.43
N LEU A 202 48.85 -21.32 35.63
CA LEU A 202 48.44 -22.72 35.56
C LEU A 202 48.59 -23.22 34.13
N ASP A 203 49.58 -24.07 33.87
CA ASP A 203 49.97 -24.50 32.53
C ASP A 203 49.86 -26.04 32.38
N ASP A 204 49.01 -26.56 31.49
CA ASP A 204 48.67 -28.00 31.38
C ASP A 204 48.28 -28.60 32.75
N VAL A 205 47.35 -27.92 33.45
CA VAL A 205 46.83 -28.35 34.75
C VAL A 205 45.50 -29.08 34.59
N ARG A 206 45.36 -30.26 35.20
CA ARG A 206 44.15 -31.07 35.20
C ARG A 206 43.53 -31.11 36.59
N ILE A 207 42.36 -30.50 36.76
CA ILE A 207 41.60 -30.47 38.01
C ILE A 207 40.32 -31.30 37.83
N SER A 208 40.05 -32.22 38.75
CA SER A 208 38.83 -33.04 38.69
C SER A 208 38.26 -33.41 40.06
N LYS A 209 36.98 -33.79 40.07
CA LYS A 209 36.22 -34.20 41.27
C LYS A 209 36.20 -33.14 42.38
N VAL A 210 36.24 -31.86 42.00
CA VAL A 210 36.17 -30.73 42.93
C VAL A 210 34.81 -30.05 42.88
N ALA A 211 34.43 -29.38 43.97
CA ALA A 211 33.27 -28.49 43.96
C ALA A 211 33.59 -27.19 43.21
N MET A 212 34.74 -26.58 43.48
CA MET A 212 35.26 -25.39 42.80
C MET A 212 36.61 -25.70 42.15
N GLY A 213 36.77 -25.30 40.88
CA GLY A 213 38.00 -25.56 40.12
C GLY A 213 39.18 -24.70 40.55
N VAL A 214 39.20 -23.46 40.05
CA VAL A 214 40.22 -22.44 40.33
C VAL A 214 39.55 -21.20 40.91
N VAL A 215 40.02 -20.73 42.06
CA VAL A 215 39.49 -19.55 42.73
C VAL A 215 40.63 -18.58 43.00
N MET A 216 40.54 -17.38 42.42
CA MET A 216 41.43 -16.27 42.73
C MET A 216 40.61 -15.06 43.21
N GLY A 217 40.51 -14.90 44.53
CA GLY A 217 39.71 -13.82 45.12
C GLY A 217 40.38 -12.45 45.03
N ARG A 218 41.71 -12.39 45.16
CA ARG A 218 42.52 -11.17 45.11
C ARG A 218 43.89 -11.46 44.48
N GLY A 219 44.41 -10.49 43.71
CA GLY A 219 45.76 -10.53 43.16
C GLY A 219 45.92 -9.71 41.89
N LYS A 220 47.11 -9.71 41.29
CA LYS A 220 47.38 -8.96 40.07
C LYS A 220 46.80 -9.68 38.85
N SER A 221 47.24 -10.92 38.60
CA SER A 221 46.89 -11.66 37.38
C SER A 221 46.70 -13.16 37.57
N LEU A 222 45.69 -13.72 36.90
CA LEU A 222 45.49 -15.16 36.72
C LEU A 222 45.77 -15.55 35.26
N MET A 223 46.65 -16.51 35.02
CA MET A 223 46.87 -17.11 33.70
C MET A 223 46.60 -18.62 33.77
N ILE A 224 45.77 -19.15 32.87
CA ILE A 224 45.54 -20.59 32.69
C ILE A 224 45.76 -20.94 31.23
N SER A 225 46.64 -21.90 30.93
CA SER A 225 47.09 -22.18 29.57
C SER A 225 47.37 -23.65 29.24
N ARG A 226 47.65 -23.93 27.96
CA ARG A 226 48.11 -25.21 27.39
C ARG A 226 47.22 -26.40 27.72
N ASN A 227 46.02 -26.41 27.16
CA ASN A 227 45.07 -27.52 27.28
C ASN A 227 44.74 -27.91 28.73
N SER A 228 44.67 -26.91 29.62
CA SER A 228 44.28 -27.13 31.01
C SER A 228 42.81 -27.56 31.09
N THR A 229 42.49 -28.53 31.95
CA THR A 229 41.13 -29.09 32.09
C THR A 229 40.62 -28.90 33.51
N ILE A 230 39.42 -28.34 33.66
CA ILE A 230 38.77 -28.07 34.96
C ILE A 230 37.40 -28.74 34.98
N ASN A 231 37.30 -29.85 35.71
CA ASN A 231 36.05 -30.59 35.91
C ASN A 231 35.53 -30.37 37.32
N PHE A 232 34.47 -29.58 37.45
CA PHE A 232 33.86 -29.19 38.71
C PHE A 232 32.43 -29.72 38.86
N MET A 233 31.90 -29.69 40.09
CA MET A 233 30.59 -30.24 40.43
C MET A 233 29.72 -29.29 41.27
N GLY A 234 30.30 -28.17 41.73
CA GLY A 234 29.68 -27.19 42.61
C GLY A 234 29.40 -25.86 41.90
N GLU A 235 29.84 -24.76 42.51
CA GLU A 235 29.44 -23.40 42.09
C GLU A 235 30.16 -22.89 40.85
N TYR A 236 31.50 -23.00 40.78
CA TYR A 236 32.29 -22.38 39.72
C TYR A 236 33.44 -23.27 39.21
N GLY A 237 33.64 -23.28 37.89
CA GLY A 237 34.87 -23.77 37.29
C GLY A 237 36.03 -22.84 37.59
N VAL A 238 35.90 -21.56 37.22
CA VAL A 238 36.88 -20.51 37.49
C VAL A 238 36.21 -19.30 38.14
N TYR A 239 36.69 -18.89 39.31
CA TYR A 239 36.23 -17.68 40.01
C TYR A 239 37.34 -16.61 40.02
N VAL A 240 36.99 -15.40 39.59
CA VAL A 240 37.85 -14.21 39.58
C VAL A 240 37.19 -13.13 40.43
N GLY A 241 37.80 -12.79 41.56
CA GLY A 241 37.28 -11.82 42.51
C GLY A 241 37.55 -10.36 42.14
N ASN A 242 36.95 -9.45 42.90
CA ASN A 242 36.99 -8.01 42.65
C ASN A 242 38.37 -7.34 42.83
N GLY A 243 39.27 -8.00 43.55
CA GLY A 243 40.64 -7.57 43.72
C GLY A 243 41.57 -8.00 42.59
N VAL A 244 41.07 -8.65 41.53
CA VAL A 244 41.87 -9.12 40.39
C VAL A 244 41.89 -8.09 39.26
N THR A 245 43.07 -7.82 38.69
CA THR A 245 43.22 -6.81 37.62
C THR A 245 43.23 -7.43 36.22
N SER A 246 43.75 -8.64 36.05
CA SER A 246 43.67 -9.37 34.78
C SER A 246 43.45 -10.87 34.96
N ALA A 247 42.73 -11.47 34.02
CA ALA A 247 42.56 -12.91 33.93
C ALA A 247 42.67 -13.35 32.46
N GLU A 248 43.58 -14.26 32.16
CA GLU A 248 43.87 -14.76 30.81
C GLU A 248 43.75 -16.28 30.79
N LEU A 249 42.77 -16.80 30.05
CA LEU A 249 42.59 -18.22 29.83
C LEU A 249 42.84 -18.49 28.34
N ASN A 250 43.80 -19.36 28.03
CA ASN A 250 44.15 -19.73 26.66
C ASN A 250 44.16 -21.25 26.50
N ASP A 251 43.33 -21.82 25.62
CA ASP A 251 43.28 -23.26 25.38
C ASP A 251 42.89 -24.03 26.67
N VAL A 252 41.66 -23.78 27.15
CA VAL A 252 41.16 -24.28 28.45
C VAL A 252 39.79 -24.94 28.29
N THR A 253 39.61 -26.13 28.87
CA THR A 253 38.32 -26.82 28.92
C THR A 253 37.74 -26.82 30.34
N ILE A 254 36.48 -26.40 30.49
CA ILE A 254 35.76 -26.30 31.76
C ILE A 254 34.45 -27.10 31.67
N THR A 255 34.17 -28.00 32.61
CA THR A 255 32.96 -28.84 32.62
C THR A 255 32.28 -28.89 34.01
N GLY A 256 30.96 -28.64 34.09
CA GLY A 256 30.24 -28.38 35.36
C GLY A 256 29.07 -29.30 35.76
N LYS A 257 28.88 -30.46 35.13
CA LYS A 257 27.79 -31.43 35.43
C LYS A 257 26.36 -30.83 35.47
N ASN A 258 26.07 -29.92 34.54
CA ASN A 258 24.81 -29.21 34.37
C ASN A 258 24.42 -28.28 35.53
N LYS A 259 25.40 -27.82 36.32
CA LYS A 259 25.22 -26.90 37.44
C LYS A 259 26.32 -25.84 37.46
N GLY A 260 26.09 -24.79 38.26
CA GLY A 260 27.08 -23.74 38.49
C GLY A 260 27.42 -22.92 37.25
N MET A 261 28.46 -22.09 37.37
CA MET A 261 28.98 -21.24 36.31
C MET A 261 30.32 -21.79 35.80
N GLY A 262 30.55 -21.77 34.49
CA GLY A 262 31.87 -22.07 33.95
C GLY A 262 32.91 -21.08 34.47
N ILE A 263 32.65 -19.79 34.24
CA ILE A 263 33.49 -18.69 34.69
C ILE A 263 32.63 -17.65 35.42
N HIS A 264 33.05 -17.27 36.63
CA HIS A 264 32.45 -16.20 37.43
C HIS A 264 33.47 -15.10 37.71
N ALA A 265 33.34 -13.97 37.01
CA ALA A 265 34.18 -12.79 37.16
C ALA A 265 33.40 -11.65 37.84
N MET A 266 33.74 -11.40 39.10
CA MET A 266 33.27 -10.25 39.87
C MET A 266 34.32 -9.14 39.74
N GLY A 267 34.38 -8.45 38.60
CA GLY A 267 35.43 -7.47 38.34
C GLY A 267 35.22 -6.16 39.08
N GLY A 268 36.26 -5.66 39.75
CA GLY A 268 36.36 -4.22 40.05
C GLY A 268 36.39 -3.41 38.75
N THR A 269 36.36 -2.07 38.83
CA THR A 269 36.31 -1.18 37.64
C THR A 269 37.44 -1.39 36.62
N ASN A 270 38.54 -2.04 37.02
CA ASN A 270 39.75 -2.20 36.21
C ASN A 270 39.97 -3.60 35.60
N LEU A 271 39.13 -4.60 35.92
CA LEU A 271 39.36 -5.98 35.44
C LEU A 271 39.36 -6.04 33.90
N THR A 272 40.42 -6.62 33.34
CA THR A 272 40.48 -7.03 31.93
C THR A 272 40.57 -8.55 31.84
N MET A 273 39.59 -9.19 31.20
CA MET A 273 39.54 -10.64 31.05
C MET A 273 39.65 -11.03 29.57
N THR A 274 40.54 -11.97 29.26
CA THR A 274 40.74 -12.54 27.92
C THR A 274 40.54 -14.05 27.96
N LEU A 275 39.63 -14.56 27.15
CA LEU A 275 39.34 -15.97 26.96
C LEU A 275 39.65 -16.31 25.50
N ASP A 276 40.71 -17.07 25.23
CA ASP A 276 41.09 -17.49 23.88
C ASP A 276 41.03 -19.02 23.79
N LYS A 277 40.20 -19.57 22.88
CA LYS A 277 39.94 -21.02 22.76
C LYS A 277 39.53 -21.66 24.10
N VAL A 278 38.52 -21.08 24.73
CA VAL A 278 37.98 -21.61 25.99
C VAL A 278 36.68 -22.35 25.70
N ASP A 279 36.62 -23.63 26.07
CA ASP A 279 35.45 -24.49 25.91
C ASP A 279 34.79 -24.74 27.27
N ILE A 280 33.55 -24.31 27.41
CA ILE A 280 32.74 -24.45 28.62
C ILE A 280 31.56 -25.35 28.28
N SER A 281 31.33 -26.43 29.05
CA SER A 281 30.22 -27.34 28.79
C SER A 281 29.55 -27.86 30.04
N GLN A 282 28.30 -28.31 29.91
CA GLN A 282 27.51 -28.86 31.01
C GLN A 282 27.47 -27.90 32.20
N VAL A 283 27.11 -26.64 31.99
CA VAL A 283 26.97 -25.63 33.05
C VAL A 283 25.57 -25.04 33.06
N ALA A 284 25.15 -24.41 34.17
CA ALA A 284 23.90 -23.66 34.19
C ALA A 284 24.05 -22.27 33.54
N MET A 285 25.24 -21.68 33.68
CA MET A 285 25.63 -20.41 33.08
C MET A 285 27.07 -20.49 32.57
N GLY A 286 27.35 -19.97 31.39
CA GLY A 286 28.68 -20.06 30.79
C GLY A 286 29.69 -19.13 31.45
N VAL A 287 29.63 -17.86 31.05
CA VAL A 287 30.48 -16.77 31.52
C VAL A 287 29.62 -15.72 32.19
N TYR A 288 29.87 -15.46 33.47
CA TYR A 288 29.28 -14.35 34.20
C TYR A 288 30.32 -13.29 34.47
N ALA A 289 30.20 -12.13 33.82
CA ALA A 289 31.05 -10.97 34.06
C ALA A 289 30.20 -9.82 34.60
N ARG A 290 30.52 -9.37 35.82
CA ARG A 290 29.88 -8.20 36.43
C ARG A 290 30.94 -7.18 36.83
N GLY A 291 30.76 -5.93 36.42
CA GLY A 291 31.78 -4.89 36.51
C GLY A 291 32.91 -5.14 35.50
N GLY A 292 34.08 -4.53 35.73
CA GLY A 292 35.23 -4.68 34.83
C GLY A 292 35.29 -3.67 33.68
N LYS A 293 36.51 -3.49 33.18
CA LYS A 293 36.84 -2.61 32.06
C LYS A 293 36.58 -3.28 30.72
N LYS A 294 36.97 -4.56 30.56
CA LYS A 294 36.89 -5.27 29.29
C LYS A 294 36.78 -6.78 29.47
N LEU A 295 35.85 -7.42 28.76
CA LEU A 295 35.85 -8.86 28.48
C LEU A 295 36.15 -9.09 27.00
N THR A 296 37.08 -9.97 26.68
CA THR A 296 37.33 -10.44 25.32
C THR A 296 37.25 -11.95 25.30
N MET A 297 36.40 -12.50 24.45
CA MET A 297 36.33 -13.93 24.17
C MET A 297 36.59 -14.17 22.68
N LYS A 298 37.57 -15.02 22.37
CA LYS A 298 38.00 -15.36 21.02
C LYS A 298 37.99 -16.86 20.88
N LYS A 299 37.31 -17.40 19.88
CA LYS A 299 37.23 -18.86 19.65
C LYS A 299 36.60 -19.59 20.85
N GLY A 300 36.42 -20.89 20.69
CA GLY A 300 35.88 -21.75 21.74
C GLY A 300 34.34 -21.74 21.80
N SER A 301 33.82 -22.38 22.84
CA SER A 301 32.41 -22.70 22.94
C SER A 301 31.84 -22.58 24.34
N VAL A 302 30.54 -22.31 24.42
CA VAL A 302 29.76 -22.30 25.66
C VAL A 302 28.51 -23.14 25.45
N ASP A 303 28.44 -24.29 26.12
CA ASP A 303 27.27 -25.16 26.19
C ASP A 303 26.66 -25.09 27.60
N PHE A 304 25.45 -24.53 27.69
CA PHE A 304 24.74 -24.34 28.95
C PHE A 304 23.31 -24.90 28.92
N THR A 305 22.80 -25.26 30.11
CA THR A 305 21.48 -25.85 30.27
C THR A 305 20.76 -25.33 31.50
N GLY A 306 19.43 -25.23 31.46
CA GLY A 306 18.60 -24.86 32.60
C GLY A 306 17.63 -23.72 32.27
N ASN A 307 16.59 -23.60 33.09
CA ASN A 307 15.62 -22.51 32.92
C ASN A 307 16.29 -21.17 33.26
N TYR A 308 16.14 -20.19 32.37
CA TYR A 308 16.78 -18.87 32.44
C TYR A 308 18.32 -18.91 32.45
N GLY A 309 18.92 -20.00 31.94
CA GLY A 309 20.36 -20.09 31.76
C GLY A 309 20.88 -19.04 30.77
N VAL A 310 22.12 -18.60 30.98
CA VAL A 310 22.76 -17.58 30.12
C VAL A 310 24.11 -18.09 29.64
N GLY A 311 24.40 -17.96 28.34
CA GLY A 311 25.71 -18.27 27.78
C GLY A 311 26.76 -17.28 28.27
N VAL A 312 26.58 -16.00 27.95
CA VAL A 312 27.44 -14.91 28.41
C VAL A 312 26.60 -13.79 29.01
N TYR A 313 26.80 -13.54 30.31
CA TYR A 313 26.15 -12.48 31.07
C TYR A 313 27.12 -11.32 31.30
N LEU A 314 26.67 -10.10 30.99
CA LEU A 314 27.40 -8.85 31.13
C LEU A 314 26.59 -7.87 31.99
N GLY A 315 27.01 -7.65 33.23
CA GLY A 315 26.35 -6.71 34.15
C GLY A 315 27.25 -5.52 34.49
N ASN A 316 26.95 -4.32 34.00
CA ASN A 316 27.77 -3.11 34.21
C ASN A 316 29.25 -3.28 33.79
N THR A 317 29.53 -4.15 32.81
CA THR A 317 30.87 -4.27 32.19
C THR A 317 31.00 -3.24 31.09
N ALA A 318 32.05 -2.40 31.11
CA ALA A 318 32.16 -1.28 30.17
C ALA A 318 32.25 -1.72 28.71
N MET A 319 32.96 -2.81 28.42
CA MET A 319 33.12 -3.34 27.06
C MET A 319 33.21 -4.87 27.03
N ALA A 320 32.53 -5.50 26.08
CA ALA A 320 32.65 -6.93 25.79
C ALA A 320 32.81 -7.15 24.28
N GLU A 321 33.79 -7.96 23.88
CA GLU A 321 34.07 -8.34 22.50
C GLU A 321 34.11 -9.87 22.39
N LEU A 322 33.16 -10.45 21.65
CA LEU A 322 33.11 -11.88 21.33
C LEU A 322 33.42 -12.07 19.85
N ASN A 323 34.42 -12.90 19.54
CA ASN A 323 34.87 -13.17 18.18
C ASN A 323 35.00 -14.69 17.93
N ASP A 324 34.34 -15.23 16.91
CA ASP A 324 34.40 -16.66 16.54
C ASP A 324 33.95 -17.61 17.67
N VAL A 325 32.92 -17.21 18.44
CA VAL A 325 32.43 -17.97 19.61
C VAL A 325 31.16 -18.73 19.25
N THR A 326 31.07 -20.00 19.67
CA THR A 326 29.83 -20.78 19.60
C THR A 326 29.14 -20.85 20.97
N ILE A 327 27.87 -20.46 21.04
CA ILE A 327 27.04 -20.50 22.24
C ILE A 327 25.82 -21.39 21.97
N THR A 328 25.69 -22.48 22.71
CA THR A 328 24.56 -23.41 22.62
C THR A 328 23.84 -23.44 23.95
N GLY A 329 22.54 -23.21 23.94
CA GLY A 329 21.72 -23.19 25.15
C GLY A 329 20.56 -24.16 25.09
N SER A 330 20.12 -24.63 26.26
CA SER A 330 18.88 -25.41 26.39
C SER A 330 18.10 -25.03 27.65
N GLY A 331 16.76 -25.04 27.56
CA GLY A 331 15.87 -24.69 28.67
C GLY A 331 15.02 -23.45 28.40
N LYS A 332 13.94 -23.30 29.17
CA LYS A 332 12.98 -22.20 29.02
C LYS A 332 13.60 -20.89 29.47
N GLY A 333 13.42 -19.79 28.74
CA GLY A 333 14.02 -18.49 29.03
C GLY A 333 15.53 -18.40 28.80
N SER A 334 16.13 -19.40 28.13
CA SER A 334 17.57 -19.42 27.84
C SER A 334 17.98 -18.23 26.97
N THR A 335 19.09 -17.58 27.34
CA THR A 335 19.64 -16.42 26.61
C THR A 335 21.08 -16.67 26.19
N GLY A 336 21.41 -16.46 24.91
CA GLY A 336 22.79 -16.61 24.41
C GLY A 336 23.72 -15.56 25.03
N VAL A 337 23.48 -14.29 24.72
CA VAL A 337 24.20 -13.15 25.30
C VAL A 337 23.22 -12.21 25.99
N TYR A 338 23.46 -11.91 27.25
CA TYR A 338 22.67 -10.97 28.04
C TYR A 338 23.55 -9.81 28.50
N ALA A 339 23.17 -8.58 28.18
CA ALA A 339 23.84 -7.36 28.61
C ALA A 339 22.88 -6.39 29.28
N MET A 340 23.26 -5.89 30.46
CA MET A 340 22.55 -4.83 31.17
C MET A 340 23.54 -3.81 31.70
N GLY A 341 23.25 -2.53 31.47
CA GLY A 341 24.11 -1.44 31.93
C GLY A 341 23.35 -0.16 32.26
N THR A 342 23.69 0.46 33.39
CA THR A 342 23.27 1.83 33.71
C THR A 342 24.16 2.89 33.07
N GLU A 343 25.36 2.50 32.65
CA GLU A 343 26.35 3.32 31.95
C GLU A 343 26.46 2.90 30.47
N ASN A 344 27.28 3.61 29.68
CA ASN A 344 27.41 3.38 28.25
C ASN A 344 28.18 2.07 27.91
N VAL A 345 27.50 0.93 28.03
CA VAL A 345 28.08 -0.41 27.78
C VAL A 345 28.27 -0.64 26.27
N LYS A 346 29.41 -1.22 25.87
CA LYS A 346 29.68 -1.61 24.48
C LYS A 346 29.76 -3.12 24.34
N VAL A 347 28.94 -3.71 23.48
CA VAL A 347 28.95 -5.15 23.18
C VAL A 347 29.20 -5.34 21.69
N GLY A 348 30.31 -5.98 21.33
CA GLY A 348 30.67 -6.35 19.96
C GLY A 348 30.63 -7.86 19.77
N LEU A 349 29.87 -8.34 18.79
CA LEU A 349 29.79 -9.75 18.39
C LEU A 349 30.20 -9.89 16.92
N THR A 350 31.24 -10.68 16.64
CA THR A 350 31.73 -10.90 15.28
C THR A 350 31.92 -12.40 15.05
N ASP A 351 31.38 -12.95 13.96
CA ASP A 351 31.44 -14.40 13.67
C ASP A 351 30.89 -15.27 14.83
N VAL A 352 29.87 -14.79 15.54
CA VAL A 352 29.30 -15.52 16.70
C VAL A 352 28.17 -16.45 16.24
N LYS A 353 28.15 -17.68 16.74
CA LYS A 353 27.08 -18.64 16.49
C LYS A 353 26.29 -18.89 17.77
N ILE A 354 24.99 -18.63 17.77
CA ILE A 354 24.10 -18.84 18.92
C ILE A 354 23.00 -19.83 18.53
N GLU A 355 22.89 -20.95 19.24
CA GLU A 355 21.99 -22.06 18.90
C GLU A 355 21.07 -22.49 20.04
N ALA A 356 19.83 -22.83 19.68
CA ALA A 356 18.82 -23.47 20.52
C ALA A 356 18.32 -22.66 21.73
N VAL A 357 18.65 -21.37 21.79
CA VAL A 357 18.20 -20.44 22.84
C VAL A 357 16.83 -19.83 22.54
N GLU A 358 16.06 -19.47 23.57
CA GLU A 358 14.85 -18.66 23.37
C GLU A 358 15.21 -17.21 23.00
N ILE A 359 16.28 -16.66 23.57
CA ILE A 359 16.74 -15.30 23.27
C ILE A 359 18.17 -15.35 22.77
N GLY A 360 18.41 -14.94 21.52
CA GLY A 360 19.76 -14.89 20.96
C GLY A 360 20.63 -13.89 21.69
N VAL A 361 20.25 -12.62 21.60
CA VAL A 361 20.94 -11.49 22.25
C VAL A 361 19.91 -10.59 22.93
N MET A 362 20.15 -10.24 24.19
CA MET A 362 19.39 -9.23 24.92
C MET A 362 20.32 -8.10 25.39
N MET A 363 19.99 -6.85 25.09
CA MET A 363 20.68 -5.69 25.64
C MET A 363 19.70 -4.64 26.16
N LEU A 364 19.79 -4.32 27.45
CA LEU A 364 18.93 -3.34 28.12
C LEU A 364 19.75 -2.23 28.78
N GLY A 365 19.18 -1.03 28.82
CA GLY A 365 19.76 0.12 29.54
C GLY A 365 20.35 1.14 28.58
N LYS A 366 21.64 1.45 28.70
CA LYS A 366 22.31 2.45 27.85
C LYS A 366 23.56 1.83 27.20
N GLY A 367 23.78 2.07 25.91
CA GLY A 367 24.98 1.53 25.26
C GLY A 367 24.88 1.27 23.76
N ASN A 368 25.89 0.58 23.25
CA ASN A 368 26.00 0.18 21.86
C ASN A 368 26.09 -1.35 21.75
N LEU A 369 25.23 -1.93 20.90
CA LEU A 369 25.33 -3.31 20.44
C LEU A 369 25.79 -3.29 18.98
N THR A 370 26.91 -3.93 18.68
CA THR A 370 27.42 -4.10 17.31
C THR A 370 27.52 -5.59 17.01
N MET A 371 26.91 -6.04 15.91
CA MET A 371 26.96 -7.42 15.45
C MET A 371 27.40 -7.45 13.99
N GLU A 372 28.44 -8.22 13.66
CA GLU A 372 29.03 -8.26 12.32
C GLU A 372 29.36 -9.69 11.85
N ASN A 373 29.62 -9.82 10.55
CA ASN A 373 30.18 -10.98 9.86
C ASN A 373 29.48 -12.32 10.18
N VAL A 374 28.35 -12.59 9.54
CA VAL A 374 27.67 -13.91 9.55
C VAL A 374 27.40 -14.42 10.97
N THR A 375 27.13 -13.52 11.91
CA THR A 375 26.63 -13.91 13.24
C THR A 375 25.30 -14.64 13.03
N ARG A 376 25.19 -15.93 13.44
CA ARG A 376 24.01 -16.78 13.21
C ARG A 376 23.28 -17.04 14.51
N ILE A 377 21.99 -16.74 14.55
CA ILE A 377 21.12 -17.04 15.69
C ILE A 377 20.06 -18.04 15.25
N SER A 378 19.98 -19.17 15.96
CA SER A 378 18.96 -20.20 15.78
C SER A 378 18.12 -20.33 17.04
N LEU A 379 16.82 -20.02 16.95
CA LEU A 379 15.92 -20.00 18.10
C LEU A 379 15.43 -21.39 18.50
N ALA A 380 15.13 -21.54 19.79
CA ALA A 380 14.50 -22.72 20.36
C ALA A 380 13.14 -23.05 19.68
N ILE A 381 12.72 -24.31 19.79
CA ILE A 381 11.48 -24.82 19.17
C ILE A 381 10.24 -24.01 19.59
N GLY A 382 10.19 -23.50 20.83
CA GLY A 382 9.06 -22.72 21.36
C GLY A 382 8.93 -21.31 20.79
N GLY A 383 9.92 -20.82 20.03
CA GLY A 383 10.04 -19.42 19.64
C GLY A 383 10.73 -18.58 20.71
N GLY A 384 10.83 -17.27 20.46
CA GLY A 384 11.48 -16.30 21.35
C GLY A 384 11.95 -15.08 20.57
N TYR A 385 13.12 -14.52 20.89
CA TYR A 385 13.64 -13.30 20.26
C TYR A 385 15.05 -13.53 19.69
N GLY A 386 15.26 -13.23 18.41
CA GLY A 386 16.62 -13.23 17.85
C GLY A 386 17.50 -12.19 18.54
N VAL A 387 17.12 -10.93 18.40
CA VAL A 387 17.76 -9.79 19.08
C VAL A 387 16.70 -8.94 19.77
N MET A 388 16.86 -8.70 21.07
CA MET A 388 15.98 -7.89 21.89
C MET A 388 16.76 -6.73 22.49
N VAL A 389 16.33 -5.50 22.23
CA VAL A 389 16.97 -4.28 22.73
C VAL A 389 15.97 -3.32 23.36
N GLY A 390 16.39 -2.59 24.40
CA GLY A 390 15.54 -1.63 25.10
C GLY A 390 16.33 -0.59 25.91
N GLY A 391 15.68 0.53 26.23
CA GLY A 391 16.33 1.71 26.80
C GLY A 391 17.00 2.59 25.74
N ASP A 392 18.07 3.28 26.12
CA ASP A 392 18.87 4.15 25.26
C ASP A 392 19.99 3.37 24.56
N VAL A 393 19.64 2.25 23.94
CA VAL A 393 20.56 1.38 23.19
C VAL A 393 20.64 1.83 21.73
N THR A 394 21.85 1.83 21.17
CA THR A 394 22.09 1.90 19.72
C THR A 394 22.53 0.53 19.23
N ALA A 395 21.69 -0.14 18.46
CA ALA A 395 21.95 -1.49 17.94
C ALA A 395 22.27 -1.43 16.44
N GLU A 396 23.44 -1.94 16.07
CA GLU A 396 23.95 -1.99 14.70
C GLU A 396 24.21 -3.46 14.33
N LEU A 397 23.36 -4.01 13.48
CA LEU A 397 23.41 -5.40 13.04
C LEU A 397 23.78 -5.41 11.56
N LYS A 398 24.91 -6.04 11.22
CA LYS A 398 25.43 -6.12 9.86
C LYS A 398 25.72 -7.57 9.48
N ASP A 399 25.19 -8.02 8.35
CA ASP A 399 25.37 -9.38 7.82
C ASP A 399 24.97 -10.47 8.85
N VAL A 400 23.90 -10.22 9.63
CA VAL A 400 23.38 -11.13 10.67
C VAL A 400 22.30 -12.04 10.11
N LYS A 401 22.30 -13.32 10.50
CA LYS A 401 21.26 -14.29 10.12
C LYS A 401 20.50 -14.79 11.34
N ILE A 402 19.19 -14.59 11.36
CA ILE A 402 18.28 -15.01 12.43
C ILE A 402 17.29 -16.03 11.87
N ILE A 403 17.26 -17.23 12.44
CA ILE A 403 16.40 -18.33 12.02
C ILE A 403 15.54 -18.77 13.21
N GLY A 404 14.23 -18.70 13.07
CA GLY A 404 13.31 -19.19 14.09
C GLY A 404 13.28 -20.72 14.19
N GLY A 405 12.70 -21.20 15.30
CA GLY A 405 12.54 -22.63 15.57
C GLY A 405 11.47 -23.28 14.70
N ARG A 406 11.33 -24.62 14.81
CA ARG A 406 10.39 -25.42 13.98
C ARG A 406 8.91 -25.00 14.10
N SER A 407 8.52 -24.33 15.19
CA SER A 407 7.14 -23.87 15.39
C SER A 407 6.77 -22.65 14.54
N GLY A 408 7.74 -21.95 13.95
CA GLY A 408 7.50 -20.68 13.27
C GLY A 408 7.07 -19.54 14.22
N LYS A 409 7.16 -19.75 15.54
CA LYS A 409 6.84 -18.74 16.56
C LYS A 409 8.06 -17.88 16.90
N GLY A 410 7.82 -16.69 17.43
CA GLY A 410 8.87 -15.78 17.89
C GLY A 410 9.09 -14.59 16.97
N MET A 411 10.12 -13.80 17.29
CA MET A 411 10.40 -12.53 16.66
C MET A 411 11.87 -12.45 16.26
N GLY A 412 12.15 -11.93 15.06
CA GLY A 412 13.52 -11.75 14.59
C GLY A 412 14.26 -10.69 15.41
N VAL A 413 13.83 -9.43 15.28
CA VAL A 413 14.42 -8.28 16.01
C VAL A 413 13.32 -7.50 16.73
N TYR A 414 13.54 -7.19 18.00
CA TYR A 414 12.58 -6.51 18.87
C TYR A 414 13.19 -5.32 19.62
N GLY A 415 12.63 -4.13 19.38
CA GLY A 415 12.87 -2.92 20.16
C GLY A 415 11.76 -2.68 21.18
N MET A 416 12.05 -2.89 22.47
CA MET A 416 11.10 -2.79 23.59
C MET A 416 10.62 -1.36 23.87
N GLY A 417 11.42 -0.34 23.54
CA GLY A 417 11.14 1.06 23.84
C GLY A 417 12.29 1.77 24.55
N GLY A 418 12.28 3.10 24.48
CA GLY A 418 13.31 3.99 25.03
C GLY A 418 13.43 5.26 24.20
N THR A 419 13.68 6.42 24.83
CA THR A 419 13.64 7.72 24.14
C THR A 419 14.70 7.82 23.03
N ASN A 420 15.87 7.22 23.23
CA ASN A 420 16.97 7.25 22.26
C ASN A 420 17.23 5.92 21.55
N LEU A 421 16.35 4.92 21.69
CA LEU A 421 16.51 3.61 21.05
C LEU A 421 16.68 3.76 19.53
N THR A 422 17.81 3.29 19.01
CA THR A 422 18.13 3.33 17.58
C THR A 422 18.52 1.94 17.12
N MET A 423 17.93 1.47 16.01
CA MET A 423 18.26 0.17 15.42
C MET A 423 18.61 0.34 13.95
N THR A 424 19.74 -0.23 13.54
CA THR A 424 20.23 -0.29 12.16
C THR A 424 20.46 -1.74 11.79
N LEU A 425 19.74 -2.22 10.77
CA LEU A 425 19.84 -3.57 10.23
C LEU A 425 20.37 -3.47 8.79
N ASP A 426 21.64 -3.80 8.59
CA ASP A 426 22.32 -3.82 7.31
C ASP A 426 22.52 -5.27 6.84
N LYS A 427 21.91 -5.65 5.72
CA LYS A 427 21.95 -7.02 5.14
C LYS A 427 21.55 -8.13 6.12
N VAL A 428 20.61 -7.84 7.01
CA VAL A 428 20.11 -8.84 7.97
C VAL A 428 19.14 -9.80 7.28
N GLU A 429 19.32 -11.10 7.50
CA GLU A 429 18.42 -12.16 7.05
C GLU A 429 17.60 -12.69 8.23
N ILE A 430 16.28 -12.61 8.14
CA ILE A 430 15.35 -13.14 9.15
C ILE A 430 14.42 -14.16 8.48
N SER A 431 14.32 -15.37 9.03
CA SER A 431 13.35 -16.35 8.53
C SER A 431 12.76 -17.27 9.59
N LYS A 432 11.59 -17.87 9.28
CA LYS A 432 10.90 -18.87 10.12
C LYS A 432 10.47 -18.34 11.49
N VAL A 433 10.09 -17.08 11.57
CA VAL A 433 9.58 -16.43 12.80
C VAL A 433 8.18 -15.88 12.55
N GLU A 434 7.42 -15.60 13.59
CA GLU A 434 6.07 -15.05 13.45
C GLU A 434 6.13 -13.58 13.02
N MET A 435 6.98 -12.79 13.66
CA MET A 435 7.20 -11.37 13.36
C MET A 435 8.66 -11.15 12.94
N GLY A 436 8.89 -10.51 11.79
CA GLY A 436 10.25 -10.18 11.35
C GLY A 436 10.93 -9.16 12.26
N VAL A 437 10.44 -7.92 12.26
CA VAL A 437 11.00 -6.81 13.04
C VAL A 437 9.90 -6.00 13.70
N MET A 438 10.04 -5.70 14.99
CA MET A 438 9.11 -4.84 15.72
C MET A 438 9.82 -3.78 16.55
N MET A 439 9.35 -2.54 16.48
CA MET A 439 9.76 -1.44 17.36
C MET A 439 8.52 -0.81 18.00
N LEU A 440 8.41 -0.91 19.34
CA LEU A 440 7.29 -0.31 20.07
C LEU A 440 7.44 1.20 20.18
N GLU A 441 8.59 1.66 20.66
CA GLU A 441 8.95 3.07 20.79
C GLU A 441 10.45 3.23 20.50
N GLY A 442 10.89 4.42 20.12
CA GLY A 442 12.30 4.66 19.83
C GLY A 442 12.56 5.98 19.13
N LYS A 443 13.83 6.24 18.82
CA LYS A 443 14.22 7.32 17.93
C LYS A 443 14.02 6.92 16.48
N SER A 444 14.63 5.82 16.04
CA SER A 444 14.59 5.40 14.63
C SER A 444 14.92 3.93 14.39
N LEU A 445 14.27 3.34 13.38
CA LEU A 445 14.62 2.04 12.80
C LEU A 445 15.04 2.21 11.34
N THR A 446 16.23 1.74 10.99
CA THR A 446 16.75 1.71 9.61
C THR A 446 17.03 0.28 9.17
N ILE A 447 16.48 -0.13 8.04
CA ILE A 447 16.73 -1.42 7.38
C ILE A 447 17.33 -1.14 6.01
N THR A 448 18.51 -1.71 5.75
CA THR A 448 19.27 -1.51 4.51
C THR A 448 19.60 -2.88 3.91
N GLY A 449 19.05 -3.21 2.76
CA GLY A 449 19.20 -4.54 2.16
C GLY A 449 18.59 -5.66 3.01
N GLY A 450 19.09 -6.89 2.85
CA GLY A 450 18.64 -8.05 3.62
C GLY A 450 17.29 -8.63 3.18
N SER A 451 16.85 -9.67 3.90
CA SER A 451 15.58 -10.35 3.61
C SER A 451 14.85 -10.77 4.87
N ILE A 452 13.55 -10.49 4.95
CA ILE A 452 12.63 -11.01 5.96
C ILE A 452 11.68 -11.96 5.22
N LYS A 453 11.76 -13.26 5.46
CA LYS A 453 10.98 -14.26 4.68
C LYS A 453 10.44 -15.38 5.54
N GLU A 454 9.46 -16.13 5.03
CA GLU A 454 8.83 -17.21 5.80
C GLU A 454 8.31 -16.70 7.16
N VAL A 455 7.77 -15.47 7.19
CA VAL A 455 7.20 -14.85 8.40
C VAL A 455 5.69 -14.71 8.31
N GLN A 456 4.99 -14.68 9.45
CA GLN A 456 3.57 -14.31 9.43
C GLN A 456 3.44 -12.83 9.09
N THR A 457 4.17 -11.94 9.77
CA THR A 457 4.16 -10.48 9.56
C THR A 457 5.59 -9.94 9.41
N GLY A 458 5.78 -8.93 8.56
CA GLY A 458 7.10 -8.42 8.21
C GLY A 458 7.68 -7.44 9.24
N VAL A 459 7.40 -6.14 9.06
CA VAL A 459 7.95 -5.06 9.87
C VAL A 459 6.83 -4.26 10.52
N ARG A 460 6.93 -4.00 11.83
CA ARG A 460 5.98 -3.18 12.59
C ARG A 460 6.68 -2.09 13.40
N VAL A 461 6.24 -0.84 13.25
CA VAL A 461 6.70 0.27 14.10
C VAL A 461 5.49 1.00 14.68
N MET A 462 5.29 0.94 16.00
CA MET A 462 4.12 1.53 16.66
C MET A 462 4.36 2.95 17.18
N GLY A 463 5.62 3.31 17.42
CA GLY A 463 6.02 4.57 18.01
C GLY A 463 7.45 4.93 17.64
N GLY A 464 7.80 6.20 17.90
CA GLY A 464 9.09 6.79 17.56
C GLY A 464 9.02 7.79 16.40
N LYS A 465 10.18 8.27 15.94
CA LYS A 465 10.24 9.37 14.96
C LYS A 465 10.25 8.87 13.51
N SER A 466 11.02 7.82 13.19
CA SER A 466 11.19 7.40 11.81
C SER A 466 11.42 5.89 11.58
N LEU A 467 10.91 5.41 10.44
CA LEU A 467 11.24 4.13 9.82
C LEU A 467 11.85 4.38 8.44
N MET A 468 13.01 3.80 8.14
CA MET A 468 13.60 3.80 6.80
C MET A 468 13.90 2.38 6.33
N ILE A 469 13.42 1.99 5.15
CA ILE A 469 13.75 0.70 4.51
C ILE A 469 14.30 1.00 3.11
N ARG A 470 15.49 0.51 2.76
CA ARG A 470 16.18 0.90 1.52
C ARG A 470 17.08 -0.19 0.94
N GLU A 471 17.62 0.05 -0.25
CA GLU A 471 18.64 -0.79 -0.92
C GLU A 471 18.19 -2.23 -1.22
N ASN A 472 17.04 -2.41 -1.90
CA ASN A 472 16.55 -3.72 -2.35
C ASN A 472 16.23 -4.71 -1.23
N SER A 473 15.84 -4.23 -0.04
CA SER A 473 15.28 -5.07 1.02
C SER A 473 14.07 -5.88 0.52
N ARG A 474 14.00 -7.16 0.92
CA ARG A 474 12.93 -8.08 0.53
C ARG A 474 12.11 -8.50 1.76
N ILE A 475 10.80 -8.39 1.68
CA ILE A 475 9.87 -8.78 2.74
C ILE A 475 8.85 -9.77 2.14
N GLU A 476 8.87 -11.01 2.60
CA GLU A 476 7.94 -12.07 2.20
C GLU A 476 7.13 -12.53 3.43
N PHE A 477 5.82 -12.35 3.38
CA PHE A 477 4.94 -12.62 4.52
C PHE A 477 3.78 -13.55 4.13
N MET A 478 3.29 -14.33 5.10
CA MET A 478 2.26 -15.36 4.89
C MET A 478 0.85 -14.89 5.27
N GLY A 479 0.73 -13.86 6.12
CA GLY A 479 -0.56 -13.32 6.59
C GLY A 479 -0.44 -11.90 7.15
N GLY A 480 -1.53 -11.29 7.60
CA GLY A 480 -1.48 -9.95 8.22
C GLY A 480 -0.94 -8.86 7.27
N TYR A 481 0.33 -8.49 7.40
CA TYR A 481 0.95 -7.41 6.63
C TYR A 481 2.46 -7.54 6.39
N GLY A 482 2.94 -6.88 5.34
CA GLY A 482 4.36 -6.71 5.04
C GLY A 482 5.01 -5.63 5.91
N VAL A 483 4.48 -4.40 5.86
CA VAL A 483 4.98 -3.27 6.68
C VAL A 483 3.81 -2.54 7.32
N MET A 484 3.88 -2.26 8.62
CA MET A 484 2.87 -1.52 9.37
C MET A 484 3.52 -0.40 10.20
N VAL A 485 2.99 0.82 10.10
CA VAL A 485 3.41 1.95 10.92
C VAL A 485 2.24 2.62 11.65
N GLY A 486 2.42 2.88 12.94
CA GLY A 486 1.46 3.54 13.83
C GLY A 486 2.01 4.82 14.47
N GLY A 487 1.26 5.41 15.40
CA GLY A 487 1.70 6.59 16.16
C GLY A 487 1.95 7.82 15.26
N GLU A 488 3.06 8.51 15.48
CA GLU A 488 3.48 9.72 14.71
C GLU A 488 4.69 9.46 13.79
N VAL A 489 4.98 8.18 13.52
CA VAL A 489 6.14 7.74 12.75
C VAL A 489 6.12 8.25 11.31
N THR A 490 7.23 8.83 10.86
CA THR A 490 7.47 9.07 9.43
C THR A 490 8.21 7.89 8.81
N ALA A 491 7.63 7.27 7.78
CA ALA A 491 8.14 6.07 7.15
C ALA A 491 8.54 6.32 5.69
N GLU A 492 9.72 5.82 5.31
CA GLU A 492 10.26 5.93 3.95
C GLU A 492 10.77 4.56 3.48
N LEU A 493 10.11 4.01 2.46
CA LEU A 493 10.50 2.76 1.81
C LEU A 493 11.02 3.08 0.41
N LYS A 494 12.27 2.72 0.13
CA LYS A 494 12.99 3.02 -1.12
C LYS A 494 13.50 1.75 -1.77
N GLY A 495 13.05 1.43 -2.98
CA GLY A 495 13.51 0.25 -3.69
C GLY A 495 13.26 -1.05 -2.93
N THR A 496 12.12 -1.16 -2.23
CA THR A 496 11.78 -2.33 -1.39
C THR A 496 10.85 -3.27 -2.15
N THR A 497 11.02 -4.59 -1.99
CA THR A 497 10.08 -5.60 -2.53
C THR A 497 9.29 -6.23 -1.38
N ILE A 498 7.97 -6.20 -1.47
CA ILE A 498 7.02 -6.74 -0.50
C ILE A 498 6.12 -7.76 -1.20
N THR A 499 6.14 -9.01 -0.76
CA THR A 499 5.41 -10.12 -1.39
C THR A 499 4.59 -10.87 -0.33
N GLY A 500 3.29 -10.98 -0.55
CA GLY A 500 2.40 -11.79 0.29
C GLY A 500 2.17 -13.21 -0.25
N GLN A 501 1.10 -13.85 0.23
CA GLN A 501 0.57 -15.13 -0.26
C GLN A 501 -0.89 -15.01 -0.68
N ASP A 502 -1.18 -14.01 -1.51
CA ASP A 502 -2.49 -13.63 -2.03
C ASP A 502 -3.50 -13.21 -0.94
N LYS A 503 -3.01 -12.94 0.27
CA LYS A 503 -3.77 -12.49 1.46
C LYS A 503 -3.04 -11.34 2.15
N GLY A 504 -3.73 -10.67 3.08
CA GLY A 504 -3.16 -9.60 3.89
C GLY A 504 -2.91 -8.30 3.13
N VAL A 505 -2.15 -7.40 3.76
CA VAL A 505 -1.89 -6.03 3.27
C VAL A 505 -0.40 -5.82 3.02
N GLY A 506 0.00 -5.26 1.88
CA GLY A 506 1.40 -4.94 1.62
C GLY A 506 1.94 -3.92 2.62
N VAL A 507 1.33 -2.74 2.66
CA VAL A 507 1.69 -1.63 3.55
C VAL A 507 0.47 -1.09 4.30
N ILE A 508 0.58 -0.95 5.62
CA ILE A 508 -0.41 -0.34 6.51
C ILE A 508 0.15 0.95 7.11
N MET A 509 -0.59 2.04 6.97
CA MET A 509 -0.31 3.35 7.57
C MET A 509 -1.44 3.73 8.53
N GLU A 510 -1.27 3.43 9.81
CA GLU A 510 -2.11 3.94 10.91
C GLU A 510 -1.56 5.25 11.49
N SER A 511 -0.33 5.61 11.12
CA SER A 511 0.38 6.78 11.64
C SER A 511 -0.20 8.11 11.15
N SER A 512 -0.20 9.13 12.01
CA SER A 512 -0.46 10.53 11.62
C SER A 512 0.70 11.20 10.87
N GLY A 513 1.87 10.54 10.78
CA GLY A 513 3.06 11.02 10.09
C GLY A 513 2.97 10.93 8.56
N LYS A 514 4.13 10.95 7.89
CA LYS A 514 4.24 10.78 6.43
C LYS A 514 4.65 9.35 6.10
N MET A 515 3.98 8.71 5.15
CA MET A 515 4.41 7.45 4.51
C MET A 515 4.84 7.75 3.08
N MET A 516 6.06 7.34 2.71
CA MET A 516 6.59 7.46 1.36
C MET A 516 7.03 6.11 0.81
N LEU A 517 6.45 5.71 -0.32
CA LEU A 517 6.83 4.54 -1.10
C LEU A 517 7.49 5.00 -2.39
N ASP A 518 8.80 4.81 -2.51
CA ASP A 518 9.61 5.19 -3.65
C ASP A 518 10.17 3.93 -4.31
N LYS A 519 9.77 3.66 -5.56
CA LYS A 519 10.17 2.47 -6.32
C LYS A 519 9.93 1.16 -5.55
N VAL A 520 8.79 1.05 -4.88
CA VAL A 520 8.42 -0.15 -4.10
C VAL A 520 7.68 -1.13 -5.01
N GLY A 521 7.95 -2.43 -4.89
CA GLY A 521 7.17 -3.47 -5.56
C GLY A 521 6.33 -4.24 -4.54
N ILE A 522 5.00 -4.16 -4.65
CA ILE A 522 4.05 -4.88 -3.79
C ILE A 522 3.33 -5.93 -4.64
N SER A 523 3.34 -7.19 -4.24
CA SER A 523 2.68 -8.26 -5.00
C SER A 523 2.09 -9.38 -4.14
N LYS A 524 1.15 -10.15 -4.71
CA LYS A 524 0.48 -11.28 -4.04
C LYS A 524 -0.16 -10.87 -2.72
N VAL A 525 -0.87 -9.75 -2.70
CA VAL A 525 -1.60 -9.26 -1.53
C VAL A 525 -3.07 -9.06 -1.84
N LYS A 526 -3.92 -9.04 -0.81
CA LYS A 526 -5.31 -8.63 -0.99
C LYS A 526 -5.40 -7.11 -1.10
N THR A 527 -4.69 -6.38 -0.25
CA THR A 527 -4.62 -4.92 -0.30
C THR A 527 -3.19 -4.47 -0.51
N GLY A 528 -2.92 -3.64 -1.51
CA GLY A 528 -1.60 -3.07 -1.74
C GLY A 528 -1.17 -2.17 -0.59
N VAL A 529 -1.87 -1.04 -0.47
CA VAL A 529 -1.63 -0.03 0.57
C VAL A 529 -2.94 0.32 1.27
N TYR A 530 -2.93 0.33 2.59
CA TYR A 530 -4.03 0.77 3.44
C TYR A 530 -3.57 1.95 4.31
N ALA A 531 -4.31 3.06 4.32
CA ALA A 531 -3.98 4.24 5.10
C ALA A 531 -5.17 4.83 5.86
N GLU A 532 -4.98 5.12 7.15
CA GLU A 532 -6.00 5.66 8.05
C GLU A 532 -5.79 7.12 8.43
N LYS A 533 -4.53 7.58 8.48
CA LYS A 533 -4.16 8.92 8.98
C LYS A 533 -2.96 9.47 8.20
N GLY A 534 -2.67 10.77 8.38
CA GLY A 534 -1.43 11.39 7.91
C GLY A 534 -1.38 11.67 6.40
N THR A 535 -0.17 11.64 5.83
CA THR A 535 0.10 11.91 4.41
C THR A 535 0.72 10.68 3.73
N LEU A 536 0.07 10.19 2.67
CA LEU A 536 0.54 9.08 1.85
C LEU A 536 1.14 9.59 0.52
N ILE A 537 2.37 9.20 0.22
CA ILE A 537 3.06 9.47 -1.05
C ILE A 537 3.55 8.16 -1.65
N ILE A 538 3.22 7.91 -2.92
CA ILE A 538 3.64 6.73 -3.67
C ILE A 538 4.21 7.21 -5.01
N GLU A 539 5.48 6.90 -5.31
CA GLU A 539 6.15 7.48 -6.47
C GLU A 539 7.24 6.61 -7.11
N LYS A 540 7.76 7.11 -8.25
CA LYS A 540 8.98 6.67 -8.96
C LYS A 540 8.94 5.21 -9.43
N GLY A 541 7.87 4.83 -10.13
CA GLY A 541 7.71 3.51 -10.72
C GLY A 541 7.33 2.44 -9.70
N THR A 542 6.66 2.82 -8.61
CA THR A 542 6.11 1.86 -7.63
C THR A 542 5.03 1.00 -8.28
N THR A 543 5.10 -0.31 -8.07
CA THR A 543 4.14 -1.28 -8.62
C THR A 543 3.33 -1.94 -7.51
N ILE A 544 2.02 -2.08 -7.73
CA ILE A 544 1.08 -2.66 -6.77
C ILE A 544 0.21 -3.70 -7.49
N ASP A 545 0.53 -4.97 -7.27
CA ASP A 545 -0.24 -6.13 -7.75
C ASP A 545 -1.09 -6.72 -6.61
N PHE A 546 -2.41 -6.62 -6.73
CA PHE A 546 -3.35 -7.09 -5.71
C PHE A 546 -4.39 -8.08 -6.26
N LYS A 547 -5.04 -8.83 -5.37
CA LYS A 547 -5.91 -9.99 -5.68
C LYS A 547 -7.31 -9.86 -5.09
N GLU A 548 -8.19 -10.76 -5.51
CA GLU A 548 -9.59 -10.88 -5.08
C GLU A 548 -10.38 -9.55 -5.26
N SER A 549 -11.40 -9.34 -4.42
CA SER A 549 -12.15 -8.09 -4.26
C SER A 549 -11.41 -7.01 -3.46
N GLY A 550 -10.09 -7.11 -3.36
CA GLY A 550 -9.27 -6.19 -2.56
C GLY A 550 -9.05 -4.82 -3.22
N TRP A 551 -8.01 -4.13 -2.76
CA TRP A 551 -7.73 -2.74 -3.17
C TRP A 551 -6.25 -2.54 -3.54
N GLY A 552 -5.99 -1.75 -4.58
CA GLY A 552 -4.64 -1.26 -4.84
C GLY A 552 -4.20 -0.29 -3.75
N VAL A 553 -4.95 0.80 -3.60
CA VAL A 553 -4.78 1.80 -2.53
C VAL A 553 -6.13 2.05 -1.86
N TYR A 554 -6.20 1.81 -0.56
CA TYR A 554 -7.37 2.04 0.28
C TYR A 554 -7.08 3.12 1.33
N VAL A 555 -7.91 4.15 1.37
CA VAL A 555 -7.74 5.32 2.23
C VAL A 555 -9.07 5.65 2.92
N GLU A 556 -9.02 5.79 4.24
CA GLU A 556 -10.19 6.16 5.05
C GLU A 556 -9.84 7.08 6.24
N LYS A 557 -10.84 7.41 7.07
CA LYS A 557 -10.70 8.12 8.35
C LYS A 557 -10.07 9.52 8.21
N LEU A 558 -8.86 9.72 8.71
CA LEU A 558 -8.23 11.04 8.96
C LEU A 558 -6.99 11.27 8.07
N VAL A 559 -6.90 10.61 6.92
CA VAL A 559 -5.85 10.92 5.93
C VAL A 559 -6.05 12.35 5.39
N LYS A 560 -4.96 13.12 5.35
CA LYS A 560 -4.94 14.50 4.87
C LYS A 560 -4.69 14.59 3.37
N SER A 561 -3.76 13.78 2.86
CA SER A 561 -3.41 13.83 1.44
C SER A 561 -2.89 12.50 0.91
N VAL A 562 -3.24 12.20 -0.33
CA VAL A 562 -2.83 10.99 -1.07
C VAL A 562 -2.23 11.43 -2.40
N ASN A 563 -0.93 11.21 -2.59
CA ASN A 563 -0.19 11.62 -3.79
C ASN A 563 0.43 10.39 -4.48
N LEU A 564 -0.09 10.04 -5.65
CA LEU A 564 0.46 8.98 -6.52
C LEU A 564 1.09 9.64 -7.74
N ASN A 565 2.38 9.38 -7.99
CA ASN A 565 3.10 9.91 -9.14
C ASN A 565 3.99 8.86 -9.80
N ASP A 566 3.71 8.44 -11.03
CA ASP A 566 4.42 7.35 -11.72
C ASP A 566 4.24 6.01 -10.96
N VAL A 567 3.00 5.51 -10.96
CA VAL A 567 2.58 4.33 -10.18
C VAL A 567 1.75 3.39 -11.05
N THR A 568 2.05 2.08 -11.00
CA THR A 568 1.25 1.04 -11.66
C THR A 568 0.45 0.26 -10.62
N ILE A 569 -0.86 0.23 -10.76
CA ILE A 569 -1.79 -0.51 -9.91
C ILE A 569 -2.52 -1.54 -10.77
N LYS A 570 -2.39 -2.81 -10.41
CA LYS A 570 -2.92 -3.93 -11.19
C LYS A 570 -3.66 -4.91 -10.31
N GLY A 571 -4.93 -5.13 -10.63
CA GLY A 571 -5.73 -6.19 -10.02
C GLY A 571 -5.52 -7.54 -10.71
N GLU A 572 -6.54 -8.38 -10.63
CA GLU A 572 -6.57 -9.70 -11.26
C GLU A 572 -7.65 -9.78 -12.36
N GLU A 573 -7.59 -10.84 -13.18
CA GLU A 573 -8.50 -11.04 -14.31
C GLU A 573 -9.99 -11.14 -13.91
N SER A 574 -10.30 -11.42 -12.64
CA SER A 574 -11.68 -11.43 -12.15
C SER A 574 -12.33 -10.05 -12.23
N GLY A 575 -11.54 -8.97 -12.12
CA GLY A 575 -12.03 -7.61 -12.15
C GLY A 575 -12.96 -7.25 -11.00
N MET A 576 -12.80 -7.87 -9.82
CA MET A 576 -13.64 -7.56 -8.65
C MET A 576 -13.06 -6.45 -7.75
N GLY A 577 -11.76 -6.21 -7.85
CA GLY A 577 -11.04 -5.25 -7.02
C GLY A 577 -11.25 -3.77 -7.40
N THR A 578 -10.80 -2.86 -6.52
CA THR A 578 -10.80 -1.41 -6.78
C THR A 578 -9.36 -0.89 -6.86
N GLY A 579 -9.04 -0.07 -7.86
CA GLY A 579 -7.70 0.51 -8.02
C GLY A 579 -7.35 1.46 -6.88
N VAL A 580 -8.07 2.57 -6.77
CA VAL A 580 -7.92 3.56 -5.71
C VAL A 580 -9.27 3.82 -5.06
N TYR A 581 -9.35 3.62 -3.75
CA TYR A 581 -10.53 3.89 -2.93
C TYR A 581 -10.16 4.88 -1.84
N ALA A 582 -10.72 6.08 -1.88
CA ALA A 582 -10.38 7.15 -0.94
C ALA A 582 -11.63 7.85 -0.40
N VAL A 583 -11.85 7.73 0.90
CA VAL A 583 -13.02 8.31 1.57
C VAL A 583 -12.57 9.17 2.75
N GLY A 584 -12.94 10.44 2.73
CA GLY A 584 -12.77 11.34 3.87
C GLY A 584 -13.71 10.93 5.01
N GLY A 585 -13.19 10.86 6.24
CA GLY A 585 -14.00 10.64 7.43
C GLY A 585 -15.02 11.77 7.65
N ALA A 586 -16.09 11.48 8.41
CA ALA A 586 -17.07 12.49 8.78
C ALA A 586 -16.38 13.66 9.51
N GLY A 587 -16.42 14.86 8.91
CA GLY A 587 -15.73 16.06 9.42
C GLY A 587 -14.33 16.33 8.86
N ASN A 588 -13.74 15.40 8.08
CA ASN A 588 -12.44 15.59 7.44
C ASN A 588 -12.59 16.25 6.05
N GLY A 589 -12.94 17.53 6.02
CA GLY A 589 -13.04 18.33 4.78
C GLY A 589 -11.71 18.64 4.09
N GLU A 590 -10.57 18.11 4.57
CA GLU A 590 -9.24 18.45 4.08
C GLU A 590 -8.66 17.45 3.06
N LEU A 591 -9.22 16.24 2.92
CA LEU A 591 -8.62 15.18 2.09
C LEU A 591 -8.40 15.65 0.64
N THR A 592 -7.13 15.72 0.21
CA THR A 592 -6.75 15.97 -1.19
C THR A 592 -6.14 14.73 -1.82
N ILE A 593 -6.59 14.37 -3.02
CA ILE A 593 -6.12 13.20 -3.76
C ILE A 593 -5.51 13.69 -5.08
N SER A 594 -4.26 13.31 -5.37
CA SER A 594 -3.55 13.65 -6.62
C SER A 594 -2.97 12.39 -7.26
N LEU A 595 -3.36 12.11 -8.50
CA LEU A 595 -2.85 11.02 -9.33
C LEU A 595 -2.19 11.62 -10.57
N GLU A 596 -0.90 11.38 -10.76
CA GLU A 596 -0.11 11.83 -11.91
C GLU A 596 0.63 10.64 -12.53
N LYS A 597 0.52 10.42 -13.84
CA LYS A 597 1.14 9.27 -14.52
C LYS A 597 0.83 7.92 -13.85
N VAL A 598 -0.44 7.71 -13.48
CA VAL A 598 -0.87 6.47 -12.86
C VAL A 598 -1.45 5.53 -13.91
N GLU A 599 -1.13 4.24 -13.82
CA GLU A 599 -1.74 3.20 -14.64
C GLU A 599 -2.57 2.28 -13.73
N ILE A 600 -3.88 2.20 -13.97
CA ILE A 600 -4.79 1.30 -13.26
C ILE A 600 -5.35 0.29 -14.26
N SER A 601 -5.16 -1.01 -14.00
CA SER A 601 -5.66 -2.07 -14.88
C SER A 601 -6.15 -3.30 -14.13
N LYS A 602 -6.96 -4.13 -14.80
CA LYS A 602 -7.53 -5.37 -14.25
C LYS A 602 -8.35 -5.17 -12.97
N VAL A 603 -9.11 -4.08 -12.91
CA VAL A 603 -9.97 -3.74 -11.77
C VAL A 603 -11.44 -3.67 -12.19
N GLY A 604 -12.34 -3.86 -11.22
CA GLY A 604 -13.77 -3.60 -11.43
C GLY A 604 -14.10 -2.13 -11.32
N LYS A 605 -13.44 -1.44 -10.39
CA LYS A 605 -13.63 -0.02 -10.10
C LYS A 605 -12.28 0.67 -10.22
N GLY A 606 -12.19 1.74 -11.00
CA GLY A 606 -10.94 2.49 -11.16
C GLY A 606 -10.61 3.30 -9.91
N VAL A 607 -11.10 4.55 -9.86
CA VAL A 607 -10.89 5.50 -8.77
C VAL A 607 -12.23 5.88 -8.13
N TYR A 608 -12.31 5.79 -6.81
CA TYR A 608 -13.44 6.27 -6.02
C TYR A 608 -12.98 7.31 -5.00
N ALA A 609 -13.61 8.49 -5.00
CA ALA A 609 -13.34 9.57 -4.05
C ALA A 609 -14.64 10.08 -3.40
N ARG A 610 -14.67 10.19 -2.07
CA ARG A 610 -15.83 10.74 -1.34
C ARG A 610 -15.42 11.63 -0.18
N GLY A 611 -16.16 12.72 0.06
CA GLY A 611 -16.11 13.47 1.33
C GLY A 611 -14.82 14.26 1.60
N GLY A 612 -14.04 14.61 0.58
CA GLY A 612 -12.79 15.39 0.68
C GLY A 612 -12.83 16.73 -0.05
N LYS A 613 -11.70 17.44 -0.03
CA LYS A 613 -11.53 18.77 -0.66
C LYS A 613 -11.42 18.69 -2.18
N SER A 614 -10.58 17.79 -2.70
CA SER A 614 -10.33 17.70 -4.14
C SER A 614 -9.77 16.36 -4.63
N LEU A 615 -10.09 16.01 -5.87
CA LEU A 615 -9.47 14.94 -6.66
C LEU A 615 -8.82 15.55 -7.92
N MET A 616 -7.53 15.34 -8.11
CA MET A 616 -6.80 15.74 -9.32
C MET A 616 -6.21 14.51 -10.00
N ILE A 617 -6.51 14.30 -11.28
CA ILE A 617 -5.92 13.23 -12.10
C ILE A 617 -5.28 13.87 -13.34
N ARG A 618 -3.99 13.63 -13.57
CA ARG A 618 -3.22 14.29 -14.63
C ARG A 618 -2.08 13.45 -15.21
N GLY A 619 -1.35 14.02 -16.15
CA GLY A 619 -0.07 13.49 -16.64
C GLY A 619 -0.18 12.14 -17.32
N THR A 620 -1.01 12.01 -18.36
CA THR A 620 -1.18 10.76 -19.15
C THR A 620 -1.57 9.54 -18.29
N THR A 621 -2.38 9.75 -17.25
CA THR A 621 -2.94 8.66 -16.43
C THR A 621 -3.89 7.81 -17.26
N GLU A 622 -3.79 6.49 -17.10
CA GLU A 622 -4.64 5.50 -17.78
C GLU A 622 -5.42 4.66 -16.76
N ILE A 623 -6.72 4.53 -16.99
CA ILE A 623 -7.62 3.76 -16.14
C ILE A 623 -8.40 2.79 -17.02
N SER A 624 -8.07 1.50 -16.93
CA SER A 624 -8.79 0.41 -17.58
C SER A 624 -9.55 -0.42 -16.55
N PHE A 625 -10.87 -0.53 -16.73
CA PHE A 625 -11.75 -1.19 -15.78
C PHE A 625 -12.79 -2.09 -16.47
N MET A 626 -13.29 -3.09 -15.74
CA MET A 626 -14.26 -4.07 -16.22
C MET A 626 -15.65 -3.90 -15.61
N GLY A 627 -15.75 -3.13 -14.52
CA GLY A 627 -16.94 -3.07 -13.68
C GLY A 627 -17.76 -1.79 -13.80
N GLU A 628 -18.12 -1.22 -12.66
CA GLU A 628 -19.11 -0.14 -12.53
C GLU A 628 -18.62 1.21 -13.07
N TYR A 629 -17.39 1.61 -12.74
CA TYR A 629 -16.90 2.94 -13.10
C TYR A 629 -15.38 3.05 -13.24
N GLY A 630 -14.95 3.97 -14.10
CA GLY A 630 -13.56 4.40 -14.23
C GLY A 630 -13.19 5.37 -13.12
N VAL A 631 -13.93 6.48 -12.99
CA VAL A 631 -13.76 7.46 -11.91
C VAL A 631 -15.13 7.80 -11.32
N LYS A 632 -15.30 7.64 -10.01
CA LYS A 632 -16.51 8.02 -9.29
C LYS A 632 -16.20 9.00 -8.16
N VAL A 633 -16.98 10.08 -8.10
CA VAL A 633 -16.86 11.12 -7.08
C VAL A 633 -18.20 11.39 -6.40
N GLU A 634 -18.20 11.48 -5.08
CA GLU A 634 -19.42 11.72 -4.27
C GLU A 634 -19.23 12.82 -3.22
N GLY A 635 -20.22 13.71 -3.10
CA GLY A 635 -20.19 14.86 -2.19
C GLY A 635 -19.45 16.08 -2.78
N LEU A 636 -19.23 17.11 -1.97
CA LEU A 636 -18.66 18.41 -2.38
C LEU A 636 -17.14 18.34 -2.69
N VAL A 637 -16.73 17.45 -3.59
CA VAL A 637 -15.33 17.24 -4.00
C VAL A 637 -15.04 18.03 -5.28
N SER A 638 -14.05 18.91 -5.26
CA SER A 638 -13.57 19.57 -6.49
C SER A 638 -12.73 18.60 -7.32
N THR A 639 -13.20 18.22 -8.49
CA THR A 639 -12.62 17.14 -9.31
C THR A 639 -12.08 17.69 -10.63
N TYR A 640 -10.81 17.43 -10.92
CA TYR A 640 -10.12 17.87 -12.14
C TYR A 640 -9.41 16.69 -12.80
N LEU A 641 -9.83 16.30 -13.99
CA LEU A 641 -9.17 15.28 -14.82
C LEU A 641 -8.60 15.98 -16.05
N THR A 642 -7.29 15.88 -16.26
CA THR A 642 -6.59 16.47 -17.42
C THR A 642 -5.77 15.41 -18.14
N LYS A 643 -5.88 15.30 -19.47
CA LYS A 643 -5.10 14.33 -20.28
C LYS A 643 -5.15 12.90 -19.74
N THR A 644 -6.34 12.44 -19.37
CA THR A 644 -6.58 11.12 -18.77
C THR A 644 -7.28 10.21 -19.78
N ARG A 645 -6.88 8.93 -19.85
CA ARG A 645 -7.50 7.92 -20.69
C ARG A 645 -8.30 6.94 -19.83
N ILE A 646 -9.60 6.80 -20.07
CA ILE A 646 -10.50 5.92 -19.32
C ILE A 646 -11.13 4.92 -20.30
N VAL A 647 -10.90 3.62 -20.08
CA VAL A 647 -11.35 2.56 -20.98
C VAL A 647 -12.13 1.49 -20.21
N GLY A 648 -13.38 1.27 -20.62
CA GLY A 648 -14.16 0.11 -20.21
C GLY A 648 -13.82 -1.09 -21.10
N THR A 649 -13.51 -2.24 -20.51
CA THR A 649 -13.07 -3.45 -21.25
C THR A 649 -14.05 -4.64 -21.17
N GLY A 650 -15.13 -4.53 -20.39
CA GLY A 650 -16.06 -5.64 -20.09
C GLY A 650 -17.50 -5.47 -20.59
N SER A 651 -17.77 -4.50 -21.46
CA SER A 651 -19.12 -3.94 -21.69
C SER A 651 -20.01 -4.68 -22.71
N GLU A 652 -19.54 -5.74 -23.39
CA GLU A 652 -20.36 -6.39 -24.42
C GLU A 652 -21.19 -7.61 -23.97
N ARG A 653 -21.01 -8.18 -22.78
CA ARG A 653 -21.89 -9.26 -22.27
C ARG A 653 -21.71 -9.51 -20.76
N GLY A 654 -22.75 -9.19 -19.97
CA GLY A 654 -23.22 -10.11 -18.92
C GLY A 654 -22.66 -10.05 -17.49
N ARG A 655 -21.98 -8.99 -17.00
CA ARG A 655 -21.56 -8.96 -15.57
C ARG A 655 -22.28 -7.96 -14.64
N ASN A 656 -22.70 -6.77 -15.09
CA ASN A 656 -23.18 -5.71 -14.18
C ASN A 656 -24.54 -5.07 -14.55
N ASN A 657 -25.53 -5.85 -14.99
CA ASN A 657 -26.91 -5.35 -15.23
C ASN A 657 -27.05 -4.02 -16.01
N GLY A 658 -26.06 -3.67 -16.84
CA GLY A 658 -26.07 -2.44 -17.64
C GLY A 658 -25.77 -1.14 -16.86
N VAL A 659 -24.78 -1.13 -15.94
CA VAL A 659 -24.22 0.13 -15.41
C VAL A 659 -22.69 0.11 -15.48
N SER A 660 -22.14 0.73 -16.53
CA SER A 660 -20.70 0.97 -16.70
C SER A 660 -20.49 2.43 -17.12
N VAL A 661 -19.80 3.21 -16.27
CA VAL A 661 -19.68 4.67 -16.44
C VAL A 661 -18.21 5.10 -16.49
N GLY A 662 -17.81 5.92 -17.46
CA GLY A 662 -16.45 6.48 -17.50
C GLY A 662 -16.17 7.37 -16.30
N VAL A 663 -16.92 8.47 -16.18
CA VAL A 663 -16.88 9.40 -15.05
C VAL A 663 -18.27 9.52 -14.42
N TYR A 664 -18.39 9.20 -13.14
CA TYR A 664 -19.65 9.25 -12.39
C TYR A 664 -19.59 10.24 -11.22
N ALA A 665 -20.36 11.32 -11.28
CA ALA A 665 -20.43 12.35 -10.24
C ALA A 665 -21.80 12.36 -9.55
N VAL A 666 -21.80 12.33 -8.21
CA VAL A 666 -23.03 12.33 -7.40
C VAL A 666 -22.97 13.40 -6.30
N GLY A 667 -24.00 14.23 -6.18
CA GLY A 667 -24.11 15.28 -5.15
C GLY A 667 -23.88 16.69 -5.72
N GLY A 668 -23.26 17.58 -4.94
CA GLY A 668 -22.86 18.92 -5.39
C GLY A 668 -21.36 19.01 -5.64
N GLY A 669 -20.87 20.13 -6.19
CA GLY A 669 -19.43 20.36 -6.38
C GLY A 669 -19.06 20.73 -7.82
N ILE A 670 -17.78 20.56 -8.17
CA ILE A 670 -17.23 20.92 -9.48
C ILE A 670 -16.52 19.71 -10.06
N VAL A 671 -16.82 19.37 -11.31
CA VAL A 671 -16.14 18.32 -12.08
C VAL A 671 -15.68 18.93 -13.41
N THR A 672 -14.38 18.97 -13.64
CA THR A 672 -13.77 19.50 -14.86
C THR A 672 -12.99 18.40 -15.56
N LEU A 673 -13.31 18.15 -16.83
CA LEU A 673 -12.63 17.22 -17.73
C LEU A 673 -11.96 18.02 -18.85
N GLU A 674 -10.65 17.95 -18.96
CA GLU A 674 -9.86 18.66 -19.97
C GLU A 674 -9.01 17.67 -20.79
N GLY A 675 -9.31 17.53 -22.09
CA GLY A 675 -8.57 16.60 -22.96
C GLY A 675 -8.61 15.15 -22.48
N VAL A 676 -9.73 14.71 -21.91
CA VAL A 676 -9.96 13.35 -21.42
C VAL A 676 -10.52 12.48 -22.57
N ASP A 677 -9.99 11.27 -22.72
CA ASP A 677 -10.46 10.27 -23.69
C ASP A 677 -11.20 9.15 -22.93
N ILE A 678 -12.50 8.98 -23.16
CA ILE A 678 -13.37 7.97 -22.54
C ILE A 678 -13.89 7.02 -23.62
N SER A 679 -13.75 5.70 -23.44
CA SER A 679 -14.29 4.73 -24.39
C SER A 679 -14.69 3.38 -23.79
N GLY A 680 -15.53 2.62 -24.51
CA GLY A 680 -15.86 1.23 -24.16
C GLY A 680 -16.76 1.09 -22.91
N VAL A 681 -17.48 2.15 -22.55
CA VAL A 681 -18.39 2.20 -21.40
C VAL A 681 -19.84 2.38 -21.87
N GLN A 682 -20.82 2.10 -21.02
CA GLN A 682 -22.21 2.36 -21.39
C GLN A 682 -22.54 3.86 -21.39
N THR A 683 -22.10 4.57 -20.35
CA THR A 683 -22.25 6.03 -20.23
C THR A 683 -20.88 6.67 -20.11
N GLY A 684 -20.53 7.62 -20.97
CA GLY A 684 -19.26 8.34 -20.90
C GLY A 684 -19.14 9.14 -19.60
N VAL A 685 -20.04 10.10 -19.41
CA VAL A 685 -20.13 10.93 -18.20
C VAL A 685 -21.56 10.89 -17.66
N SER A 686 -21.71 10.53 -16.38
CA SER A 686 -22.98 10.56 -15.65
C SER A 686 -22.87 11.50 -14.45
N ALA A 687 -23.81 12.40 -14.29
CA ALA A 687 -23.78 13.41 -13.24
C ALA A 687 -25.19 13.63 -12.66
N GLU A 688 -25.36 13.44 -11.35
CA GLU A 688 -26.65 13.63 -10.68
C GLU A 688 -26.50 14.35 -9.34
N GLY A 689 -27.37 15.33 -9.06
CA GLY A 689 -27.40 16.00 -7.76
C GLY A 689 -27.79 17.47 -7.82
N SER A 690 -27.55 18.18 -6.72
CA SER A 690 -27.93 19.58 -6.56
C SER A 690 -26.69 20.49 -6.54
N GLN A 691 -26.73 21.59 -7.28
CA GLN A 691 -25.62 22.55 -7.38
C GLN A 691 -24.31 21.94 -7.93
N LEU A 692 -24.42 20.96 -8.81
CA LEU A 692 -23.27 20.33 -9.48
C LEU A 692 -22.88 21.13 -10.73
N THR A 693 -21.58 21.40 -10.90
CA THR A 693 -21.04 22.02 -12.11
C THR A 693 -20.15 21.01 -12.83
N VAL A 694 -20.48 20.68 -14.08
CA VAL A 694 -19.70 19.78 -14.92
C VAL A 694 -19.20 20.52 -16.15
N THR A 695 -17.90 20.49 -16.41
CA THR A 695 -17.27 21.14 -17.57
C THR A 695 -16.45 20.14 -18.36
N LEU A 696 -16.71 20.00 -19.66
CA LEU A 696 -15.92 19.22 -20.62
C LEU A 696 -15.27 20.21 -21.60
N SER A 697 -13.94 20.20 -21.70
CA SER A 697 -13.16 21.17 -22.49
C SER A 697 -11.86 20.56 -23.04
N GLY A 698 -11.05 21.34 -23.76
CA GLY A 698 -9.75 20.89 -24.25
C GLY A 698 -9.79 19.68 -25.19
N GLY A 699 -10.87 19.48 -25.94
CA GLY A 699 -11.01 18.41 -26.93
C GLY A 699 -11.30 17.01 -26.35
N VAL A 700 -12.07 16.93 -25.26
CA VAL A 700 -12.58 15.64 -24.71
C VAL A 700 -13.16 14.76 -25.81
N LYS A 701 -12.85 13.45 -25.79
CA LYS A 701 -13.43 12.47 -26.70
C LYS A 701 -14.17 11.40 -25.91
N ILE A 702 -15.42 11.14 -26.29
CA ILE A 702 -16.23 10.05 -25.76
C ILE A 702 -16.63 9.18 -26.93
N SER A 703 -16.24 7.90 -26.95
CA SER A 703 -16.54 6.99 -28.06
C SER A 703 -16.91 5.58 -27.63
N ASN A 704 -17.56 4.83 -28.53
CA ASN A 704 -18.06 3.48 -28.24
C ASN A 704 -18.94 3.43 -26.98
N VAL A 705 -19.87 4.38 -26.85
CA VAL A 705 -20.81 4.43 -25.71
C VAL A 705 -22.26 4.34 -26.17
N ARG A 706 -23.16 3.98 -25.24
CA ARG A 706 -24.61 4.11 -25.46
C ARG A 706 -25.08 5.54 -25.19
N THR A 707 -24.55 6.14 -24.13
CA THR A 707 -24.83 7.51 -23.71
C THR A 707 -23.53 8.30 -23.58
N GLY A 708 -23.41 9.44 -24.26
CA GLY A 708 -22.26 10.33 -24.15
C GLY A 708 -22.18 10.98 -22.78
N VAL A 709 -23.06 11.97 -22.56
CA VAL A 709 -23.17 12.72 -21.31
C VAL A 709 -24.62 12.68 -20.82
N ALA A 710 -24.82 12.35 -19.54
CA ALA A 710 -26.12 12.40 -18.88
C ALA A 710 -26.01 13.24 -17.60
N MET A 711 -26.81 14.31 -17.50
CA MET A 711 -26.86 15.13 -16.28
C MET A 711 -28.29 15.43 -15.82
N THR A 712 -28.60 15.12 -14.57
CA THR A 712 -29.93 15.34 -13.96
C THR A 712 -29.82 16.08 -12.62
N GLY A 713 -30.91 16.71 -12.19
CA GLY A 713 -30.97 17.46 -10.92
C GLY A 713 -30.90 18.97 -11.15
N SER A 714 -30.03 19.68 -10.43
CA SER A 714 -29.83 21.13 -10.56
C SER A 714 -28.34 21.48 -10.65
N GLY A 715 -28.00 22.49 -11.44
CA GLY A 715 -26.61 22.88 -11.65
C GLY A 715 -26.31 23.35 -13.08
N THR A 716 -25.05 23.24 -13.49
CA THR A 716 -24.58 23.66 -14.82
C THR A 716 -23.78 22.58 -15.53
N LEU A 717 -24.03 22.42 -16.83
CA LEU A 717 -23.24 21.59 -17.74
C LEU A 717 -22.63 22.47 -18.82
N ALA A 718 -21.31 22.47 -18.95
CA ALA A 718 -20.59 23.10 -20.05
C ALA A 718 -19.89 22.03 -20.90
N VAL A 719 -20.15 22.00 -22.21
CA VAL A 719 -19.44 21.14 -23.18
C VAL A 719 -18.85 22.03 -24.26
N GLU A 720 -17.55 22.20 -24.25
CA GLU A 720 -16.84 23.26 -24.96
C GLU A 720 -15.66 22.71 -25.79
N ASP A 721 -14.96 23.60 -26.50
CA ASP A 721 -13.63 23.39 -27.09
C ASP A 721 -13.46 22.13 -27.94
N GLY A 722 -14.39 21.90 -28.88
CA GLY A 722 -14.24 20.82 -29.87
C GLY A 722 -14.42 19.41 -29.29
N THR A 723 -15.07 19.28 -28.12
CA THR A 723 -15.49 18.00 -27.55
C THR A 723 -16.21 17.14 -28.58
N LYS A 724 -15.81 15.87 -28.71
CA LYS A 724 -16.39 14.89 -29.65
C LYS A 724 -17.09 13.77 -28.89
N ILE A 725 -18.35 13.51 -29.23
CA ILE A 725 -19.17 12.48 -28.59
C ILE A 725 -19.72 11.54 -29.67
N GLU A 726 -19.37 10.25 -29.58
CA GLU A 726 -19.85 9.17 -30.45
C GLU A 726 -20.69 8.19 -29.65
N PHE A 727 -21.94 7.99 -30.04
CA PHE A 727 -22.87 7.13 -29.30
C PHE A 727 -23.75 6.25 -30.20
N LYS A 728 -24.34 5.20 -29.63
CA LYS A 728 -25.25 4.27 -30.31
C LYS A 728 -26.55 4.05 -29.54
N ASP A 729 -27.70 4.19 -30.21
CA ASP A 729 -29.08 3.96 -29.73
C ASP A 729 -29.57 4.79 -28.51
N GLY A 730 -28.68 5.30 -27.65
CA GLY A 730 -29.02 6.11 -26.47
C GLY A 730 -28.99 7.62 -26.74
N TYR A 731 -28.18 8.36 -25.98
CA TYR A 731 -28.17 9.83 -26.01
C TYR A 731 -26.76 10.37 -26.24
N GLY A 732 -26.59 11.37 -27.09
CA GLY A 732 -25.34 12.15 -27.15
C GLY A 732 -25.18 12.96 -25.87
N VAL A 733 -26.12 13.87 -25.62
CA VAL A 733 -26.22 14.64 -24.38
C VAL A 733 -27.66 14.65 -23.86
N MET A 734 -27.87 14.13 -22.65
CA MET A 734 -29.15 14.13 -21.95
C MET A 734 -29.11 15.06 -20.74
N VAL A 735 -30.09 15.96 -20.63
CA VAL A 735 -30.19 16.91 -19.52
C VAL A 735 -31.60 16.96 -18.92
N GLY A 736 -31.70 16.97 -17.59
CA GLY A 736 -32.97 17.05 -16.87
C GLY A 736 -32.91 17.98 -15.65
N GLY A 737 -33.44 19.21 -15.80
CA GLY A 737 -33.47 20.22 -14.72
C GLY A 737 -32.23 21.12 -14.64
N VAL A 738 -31.28 20.93 -15.56
CA VAL A 738 -29.93 21.54 -15.55
C VAL A 738 -29.86 22.71 -16.53
N ASN A 739 -28.99 23.69 -16.25
CA ASN A 739 -28.60 24.70 -17.23
C ASN A 739 -27.40 24.20 -18.05
N ALA A 740 -27.62 23.81 -19.30
CA ALA A 740 -26.59 23.27 -20.17
C ALA A 740 -26.16 24.26 -21.26
N ARG A 741 -24.87 24.42 -21.46
CA ARG A 741 -24.26 25.20 -22.55
C ARG A 741 -23.31 24.30 -23.34
N LEU A 742 -23.61 24.09 -24.61
CA LEU A 742 -22.76 23.36 -25.54
C LEU A 742 -22.26 24.35 -26.59
N THR A 743 -20.94 24.49 -26.72
CA THR A 743 -20.31 25.43 -27.66
C THR A 743 -19.26 24.71 -28.50
N GLY A 744 -19.46 24.66 -29.83
CA GLY A 744 -18.48 24.05 -30.75
C GLY A 744 -18.32 22.53 -30.64
N ALA A 745 -19.19 21.82 -29.92
CA ALA A 745 -19.15 20.37 -29.78
C ALA A 745 -19.60 19.63 -31.05
N LYS A 746 -19.04 18.44 -31.28
CA LYS A 746 -19.48 17.50 -32.34
C LYS A 746 -20.08 16.24 -31.71
N ILE A 747 -21.36 15.99 -31.97
CA ILE A 747 -22.12 14.85 -31.47
C ILE A 747 -22.50 13.96 -32.66
N MET A 748 -22.07 12.70 -32.65
CA MET A 748 -22.24 11.75 -33.75
C MET A 748 -22.97 10.50 -33.23
N GLY A 749 -24.17 10.26 -33.74
CA GLY A 749 -25.04 9.17 -33.29
C GLY A 749 -25.27 8.12 -34.37
N SER A 750 -25.28 6.85 -33.98
CA SER A 750 -25.75 5.74 -34.82
C SER A 750 -26.98 5.06 -34.23
N GLY A 751 -27.85 4.49 -35.07
CA GLY A 751 -29.08 3.84 -34.62
C GLY A 751 -30.21 4.82 -34.24
N SER A 752 -31.07 4.45 -33.27
CA SER A 752 -32.34 5.16 -32.99
C SER A 752 -32.27 6.23 -31.91
N GLY A 753 -31.06 6.63 -31.49
CA GLY A 753 -30.84 7.52 -30.36
C GLY A 753 -31.13 9.01 -30.62
N TYR A 754 -30.91 9.82 -29.60
CA TYR A 754 -31.09 11.28 -29.62
C TYR A 754 -29.76 12.00 -29.51
N GLY A 755 -29.47 12.95 -30.41
CA GLY A 755 -28.27 13.79 -30.30
C GLY A 755 -28.27 14.59 -29.01
N VAL A 756 -29.31 15.41 -28.81
CA VAL A 756 -29.58 16.10 -27.53
C VAL A 756 -30.98 15.75 -27.04
N TYR A 757 -31.09 15.31 -25.78
CA TYR A 757 -32.36 15.06 -25.11
C TYR A 757 -32.55 16.03 -23.94
N ALA A 758 -33.49 16.98 -24.09
CA ALA A 758 -33.81 17.99 -23.10
C ALA A 758 -35.12 17.66 -22.36
N MET A 759 -35.00 17.17 -21.12
CA MET A 759 -36.13 16.83 -20.24
C MET A 759 -36.59 17.99 -19.33
N GLY A 760 -35.90 19.13 -19.38
CA GLY A 760 -36.17 20.32 -18.56
C GLY A 760 -34.92 21.15 -18.31
N GLY A 761 -35.07 22.35 -17.76
CA GLY A 761 -33.98 23.32 -17.59
C GLY A 761 -33.79 24.22 -18.82
N LYS A 762 -32.60 24.84 -18.94
CA LYS A 762 -32.23 25.72 -20.05
C LYS A 762 -31.06 25.12 -20.82
N VAL A 763 -31.19 24.94 -22.12
CA VAL A 763 -30.12 24.41 -22.99
C VAL A 763 -29.75 25.44 -24.03
N LEU A 764 -28.47 25.78 -24.12
CA LEU A 764 -27.89 26.63 -25.16
C LEU A 764 -26.97 25.79 -26.04
N LEU A 765 -27.24 25.74 -27.33
CA LEU A 765 -26.40 25.13 -28.36
C LEU A 765 -25.86 26.25 -29.25
N GLU A 766 -24.54 26.47 -29.26
CA GLU A 766 -23.88 27.47 -30.11
C GLU A 766 -22.80 26.82 -30.98
N LYS A 767 -22.93 26.91 -32.31
CA LYS A 767 -22.00 26.28 -33.27
C LYS A 767 -21.81 24.78 -33.07
N VAL A 768 -22.84 24.09 -32.58
CA VAL A 768 -22.82 22.63 -32.34
C VAL A 768 -23.18 21.89 -33.63
N THR A 769 -22.51 20.76 -33.90
CA THR A 769 -22.90 19.84 -34.98
C THR A 769 -23.43 18.54 -34.37
N ILE A 770 -24.66 18.18 -34.71
CA ILE A 770 -25.28 16.90 -34.39
C ILE A 770 -25.47 16.14 -35.70
N GLU A 771 -24.83 14.99 -35.81
CA GLU A 771 -24.72 14.20 -37.03
C GLU A 771 -25.24 12.77 -36.77
N GLY A 772 -26.20 12.32 -37.57
CA GLY A 772 -26.63 10.92 -37.58
C GLY A 772 -25.79 10.07 -38.54
N ASP A 773 -25.99 8.76 -38.53
CA ASP A 773 -25.31 7.81 -39.42
C ASP A 773 -25.88 7.76 -40.85
N GLY A 774 -26.86 8.61 -41.16
CA GLY A 774 -27.53 8.65 -42.46
C GLY A 774 -28.44 7.45 -42.75
N LYS A 775 -28.66 6.54 -41.78
CA LYS A 775 -29.50 5.33 -41.93
C LYS A 775 -30.96 5.55 -41.52
N GLY A 776 -31.34 6.79 -41.23
CA GLY A 776 -32.74 7.19 -41.07
C GLY A 776 -33.42 6.68 -39.80
N LYS A 777 -32.69 6.51 -38.67
CA LYS A 777 -33.30 6.10 -37.38
C LYS A 777 -33.22 7.14 -36.25
N GLY A 778 -32.16 7.93 -36.16
CA GLY A 778 -31.92 8.84 -35.01
C GLY A 778 -32.65 10.19 -35.08
N THR A 779 -32.76 10.86 -33.94
CA THR A 779 -33.34 12.21 -33.81
C THR A 779 -32.26 13.22 -33.40
N GLY A 780 -32.21 14.39 -34.04
CA GLY A 780 -31.23 15.44 -33.72
C GLY A 780 -31.44 16.02 -32.32
N LEU A 781 -32.57 16.69 -32.11
CA LEU A 781 -33.00 17.25 -30.82
C LEU A 781 -34.37 16.69 -30.43
N TYR A 782 -34.48 16.18 -29.20
CA TYR A 782 -35.78 15.83 -28.62
C TYR A 782 -35.98 16.57 -27.31
N MET A 783 -37.13 17.23 -27.17
CA MET A 783 -37.43 18.12 -26.05
C MET A 783 -38.82 17.81 -25.50
N THR A 784 -38.91 17.52 -24.20
CA THR A 784 -40.20 17.28 -23.54
C THR A 784 -40.71 18.47 -22.75
N ARG A 785 -39.83 19.36 -22.24
CA ARG A 785 -40.15 20.60 -21.52
C ARG A 785 -38.90 21.48 -21.36
N GLY A 786 -39.04 22.70 -20.82
CA GLY A 786 -37.94 23.63 -20.56
C GLY A 786 -37.75 24.69 -21.65
N ALA A 787 -36.51 25.14 -21.85
CA ALA A 787 -36.16 26.07 -22.93
C ALA A 787 -34.86 25.67 -23.64
N VAL A 788 -34.88 25.65 -24.98
CA VAL A 788 -33.69 25.37 -25.81
C VAL A 788 -33.42 26.55 -26.74
N ARG A 789 -32.20 27.08 -26.72
CA ARG A 789 -31.72 28.10 -27.67
C ARG A 789 -30.66 27.47 -28.56
N LEU A 790 -30.85 27.55 -29.87
CA LEU A 790 -29.91 27.07 -30.88
C LEU A 790 -29.41 28.27 -31.68
N LYS A 791 -28.09 28.42 -31.79
CA LYS A 791 -27.43 29.45 -32.61
C LYS A 791 -26.38 28.78 -33.48
N ASP A 792 -26.47 28.97 -34.80
CA ASP A 792 -25.54 28.38 -35.78
C ASP A 792 -25.38 26.86 -35.61
N THR A 793 -26.43 26.17 -35.17
CA THR A 793 -26.41 24.73 -34.89
C THR A 793 -26.77 23.94 -36.14
N ILE A 794 -26.01 22.89 -36.42
CA ILE A 794 -26.19 22.04 -37.59
C ILE A 794 -26.71 20.67 -37.14
N LEU A 795 -27.93 20.32 -37.55
CA LEU A 795 -28.47 18.97 -37.45
C LEU A 795 -28.39 18.36 -38.84
N ARG A 796 -27.68 17.24 -39.02
CA ARG A 796 -27.52 16.60 -40.34
C ARG A 796 -27.62 15.09 -40.26
N ASP A 797 -28.02 14.49 -41.38
CA ASP A 797 -28.04 13.04 -41.57
C ASP A 797 -28.86 12.28 -40.50
N VAL A 798 -29.87 12.95 -39.94
CA VAL A 798 -30.81 12.42 -38.94
C VAL A 798 -32.13 11.97 -39.58
N ALA A 799 -32.87 11.08 -38.93
CA ALA A 799 -34.22 10.72 -39.37
C ALA A 799 -35.22 11.84 -39.09
N LYS A 800 -35.16 12.37 -37.87
CA LYS A 800 -36.01 13.45 -37.36
C LYS A 800 -35.08 14.59 -36.95
N GLY A 801 -35.31 15.81 -37.43
CA GLY A 801 -34.47 16.95 -37.07
C GLY A 801 -34.69 17.37 -35.61
N MET A 802 -35.86 17.93 -35.31
CA MET A 802 -36.27 18.32 -33.97
C MET A 802 -37.68 17.82 -33.62
N THR A 803 -37.86 17.33 -32.41
CA THR A 803 -39.17 16.95 -31.84
C THR A 803 -39.39 17.71 -30.54
N ILE A 804 -40.46 18.50 -30.46
CA ILE A 804 -40.73 19.41 -29.35
C ILE A 804 -42.14 19.14 -28.81
N SER A 805 -42.22 18.51 -27.64
CA SER A 805 -43.50 18.19 -27.00
C SER A 805 -44.07 19.39 -26.24
N GLN A 806 -43.27 20.04 -25.38
CA GLN A 806 -43.66 21.22 -24.60
C GLN A 806 -42.45 22.16 -24.39
N GLY A 807 -42.69 23.40 -23.99
CA GLY A 807 -41.66 24.39 -23.66
C GLY A 807 -41.37 25.39 -24.79
N VAL A 808 -40.18 26.00 -24.78
CA VAL A 808 -39.80 27.05 -25.75
C VAL A 808 -38.51 26.69 -26.48
N VAL A 809 -38.54 26.72 -27.81
CA VAL A 809 -37.36 26.60 -28.66
C VAL A 809 -37.13 27.90 -29.41
N HIS A 810 -35.89 28.39 -29.43
CA HIS A 810 -35.48 29.53 -30.24
C HIS A 810 -34.24 29.15 -31.08
N MET A 811 -34.38 29.09 -32.40
CA MET A 811 -33.30 28.78 -33.34
C MET A 811 -32.99 29.96 -34.25
N VAL A 812 -31.71 30.36 -34.32
CA VAL A 812 -31.19 31.42 -35.19
C VAL A 812 -30.00 30.87 -35.99
N GLY A 813 -30.08 30.87 -37.32
CA GLY A 813 -29.03 30.36 -38.18
C GLY A 813 -28.86 28.83 -38.12
N GLY A 814 -27.84 28.31 -38.82
CA GLY A 814 -27.56 26.87 -38.91
C GLY A 814 -28.33 26.15 -40.02
N SER A 815 -28.58 24.85 -39.84
CA SER A 815 -29.32 24.03 -40.80
C SER A 815 -29.87 22.75 -40.18
N VAL A 816 -30.98 22.26 -40.73
CA VAL A 816 -31.57 20.96 -40.38
C VAL A 816 -31.68 20.11 -41.64
N THR A 817 -31.01 18.96 -41.65
CA THR A 817 -31.09 18.01 -42.74
C THR A 817 -31.60 16.67 -42.23
N PHE A 818 -32.69 16.18 -42.82
CA PHE A 818 -33.39 14.98 -42.34
C PHE A 818 -33.81 14.06 -43.48
N SER A 819 -34.05 12.77 -43.19
CA SER A 819 -34.52 11.80 -44.19
C SER A 819 -35.83 11.07 -43.83
N GLY A 820 -36.23 11.12 -42.55
CA GLY A 820 -37.39 10.41 -42.01
C GLY A 820 -38.68 11.23 -42.05
N ARG A 821 -39.47 11.15 -40.96
CA ARG A 821 -40.84 11.68 -40.92
C ARG A 821 -40.91 13.19 -41.08
N TYR A 822 -40.09 13.93 -40.33
CA TYR A 822 -40.14 15.38 -40.30
C TYR A 822 -38.79 16.03 -40.04
N GLY A 823 -38.63 17.26 -40.54
CA GLY A 823 -37.54 18.16 -40.15
C GLY A 823 -37.75 18.68 -38.74
N ILE A 824 -38.89 19.33 -38.48
CA ILE A 824 -39.24 19.85 -37.16
C ILE A 824 -40.68 19.49 -36.84
N SER A 825 -40.96 18.97 -35.65
CA SER A 825 -42.33 18.70 -35.17
C SER A 825 -42.56 19.34 -33.80
N VAL A 826 -43.64 20.10 -33.66
CA VAL A 826 -44.03 20.80 -32.43
C VAL A 826 -45.47 20.45 -32.08
N SER A 827 -45.71 19.87 -30.89
CA SER A 827 -47.06 19.44 -30.47
C SER A 827 -47.69 20.25 -29.35
N GLY A 828 -46.95 20.89 -28.44
CA GLY A 828 -47.56 21.68 -27.37
C GLY A 828 -46.73 22.85 -26.85
N GLY A 829 -45.61 23.18 -27.50
CA GLY A 829 -44.71 24.28 -27.13
C GLY A 829 -44.72 25.47 -28.10
N ASN A 830 -43.79 26.40 -27.87
CA ASN A 830 -43.53 27.54 -28.75
C ASN A 830 -42.17 27.36 -29.46
N ALA A 831 -42.14 27.52 -30.78
CA ALA A 831 -40.91 27.52 -31.56
C ALA A 831 -40.73 28.83 -32.33
N PHE A 832 -39.61 29.53 -32.08
CA PHE A 832 -39.19 30.73 -32.80
C PHE A 832 -38.00 30.39 -33.67
N LEU A 833 -38.16 30.44 -34.98
CA LEU A 833 -37.23 29.90 -35.96
C LEU A 833 -36.83 30.99 -36.95
N SER A 834 -35.53 31.27 -37.13
CA SER A 834 -35.10 32.35 -38.03
C SER A 834 -33.79 32.09 -38.77
N GLY A 835 -33.77 32.41 -40.07
CA GLY A 835 -32.55 32.51 -40.88
C GLY A 835 -31.80 31.20 -41.13
N PHE A 836 -32.48 30.06 -41.27
CA PHE A 836 -31.84 28.76 -41.54
C PHE A 836 -32.56 27.93 -42.61
N LYS A 837 -31.90 26.86 -43.06
CA LYS A 837 -32.43 25.91 -44.04
C LYS A 837 -32.91 24.61 -43.41
N ILE A 838 -34.05 24.10 -43.87
CA ILE A 838 -34.54 22.75 -43.60
C ILE A 838 -34.51 21.99 -44.92
N THR A 839 -33.68 20.96 -45.02
CA THR A 839 -33.52 20.19 -46.26
C THR A 839 -33.86 18.74 -46.01
N ARG A 840 -34.71 18.17 -46.86
CA ARG A 840 -34.90 16.72 -46.88
C ARG A 840 -33.85 16.08 -47.79
N GLN A 841 -33.12 15.10 -47.26
CA GLN A 841 -32.26 14.23 -48.06
C GLN A 841 -33.03 13.00 -48.52
N GLU A 842 -32.82 12.60 -49.77
CA GLU A 842 -33.28 11.31 -50.27
C GLU A 842 -32.35 10.22 -49.71
N ASN A 843 -32.94 9.20 -49.06
CA ASN A 843 -32.22 8.16 -48.32
C ASN A 843 -31.08 7.55 -49.15
N LYS A 844 -29.86 7.47 -48.58
CA LYS A 844 -28.69 6.81 -49.18
C LYS A 844 -28.62 5.29 -48.92
N GLY A 845 -29.68 4.63 -48.44
CA GLY A 845 -29.64 3.19 -48.17
C GLY A 845 -30.97 2.54 -47.78
N THR A 846 -31.37 1.55 -48.59
CA THR A 846 -32.26 0.38 -48.36
C THR A 846 -33.57 0.50 -47.58
N VAL A 847 -34.65 0.22 -48.32
CA VAL A 847 -35.98 -0.34 -47.98
C VAL A 847 -36.85 0.47 -47.03
N ALA A 848 -38.08 0.73 -47.48
CA ALA A 848 -39.17 1.28 -46.68
C ALA A 848 -39.45 0.37 -45.47
N VAL A 849 -38.86 0.70 -44.32
CA VAL A 849 -39.26 0.14 -43.04
C VAL A 849 -40.52 0.88 -42.62
N ALA A 850 -41.63 0.13 -42.49
CA ALA A 850 -42.85 0.63 -41.87
C ALA A 850 -42.49 1.22 -40.49
N VAL A 851 -42.94 2.45 -40.25
CA VAL A 851 -42.74 3.15 -38.98
C VAL A 851 -43.62 2.44 -37.95
N GLU A 852 -43.08 1.46 -37.24
CA GLU A 852 -43.63 1.05 -35.95
C GLU A 852 -43.33 2.17 -34.95
N ASP A 853 -44.28 3.09 -34.80
CA ASP A 853 -44.36 4.06 -33.72
C ASP A 853 -44.92 3.34 -32.47
N THR A 854 -44.18 2.34 -31.97
CA THR A 854 -44.57 1.53 -30.80
C THR A 854 -44.00 2.12 -29.51
N VAL A 855 -44.37 3.36 -29.17
CA VAL A 855 -44.33 3.83 -27.77
C VAL A 855 -45.61 4.62 -27.49
N ALA A 856 -46.32 4.15 -26.46
CA ALA A 856 -47.70 4.47 -26.11
C ALA A 856 -48.05 5.95 -26.02
N ASN A 857 -49.25 6.27 -26.52
CA ASN A 857 -50.08 7.44 -26.26
C ASN A 857 -49.45 8.81 -26.55
N THR A 858 -49.64 9.35 -27.76
CA THR A 858 -50.06 10.77 -27.96
C THR A 858 -50.30 11.25 -29.40
N VAL A 859 -50.17 10.44 -30.47
CA VAL A 859 -50.61 10.92 -31.81
C VAL A 859 -51.23 9.79 -32.64
N GLU A 860 -52.43 9.36 -32.27
CA GLU A 860 -53.37 8.81 -33.25
C GLU A 860 -53.85 9.99 -34.12
N ASP A 861 -53.17 10.28 -35.22
CA ASP A 861 -53.67 11.16 -36.30
C ASP A 861 -52.68 11.20 -37.49
N THR A 862 -52.36 10.03 -38.05
CA THR A 862 -51.74 9.99 -39.38
C THR A 862 -52.84 10.02 -40.43
N VAL A 863 -53.09 11.20 -41.00
CA VAL A 863 -53.89 11.35 -42.21
C VAL A 863 -53.14 10.71 -43.38
N GLU A 864 -53.81 9.80 -44.09
CA GLU A 864 -53.32 9.17 -45.32
C GLU A 864 -52.93 10.25 -46.35
N GLY A 865 -51.70 10.19 -46.88
CA GLY A 865 -51.21 11.16 -47.88
C GLY A 865 -50.36 12.34 -47.37
N VAL A 866 -50.18 12.51 -46.06
CA VAL A 866 -49.21 13.48 -45.48
C VAL A 866 -47.82 12.83 -45.27
N GLY A 867 -47.70 11.54 -45.59
CA GLY A 867 -46.67 10.60 -45.14
C GLY A 867 -45.22 11.07 -45.19
N ALA A 868 -44.38 10.40 -44.39
CA ALA A 868 -42.96 10.66 -44.13
C ALA A 868 -42.24 11.61 -45.11
N GLY A 869 -41.81 12.77 -44.60
CA GLY A 869 -41.07 13.79 -45.34
C GLY A 869 -41.56 15.22 -45.18
N ALA A 870 -42.23 15.57 -44.07
CA ALA A 870 -42.70 16.92 -43.80
C ALA A 870 -41.55 17.85 -43.38
N GLY A 871 -41.50 19.09 -43.89
CA GLY A 871 -40.51 20.07 -43.41
C GLY A 871 -40.78 20.45 -41.95
N VAL A 872 -42.00 20.92 -41.68
CA VAL A 872 -42.46 21.34 -40.35
C VAL A 872 -43.84 20.74 -40.05
N GLU A 873 -44.01 20.16 -38.86
CA GLU A 873 -45.30 19.72 -38.32
C GLU A 873 -45.68 20.59 -37.10
N VAL A 874 -46.93 21.06 -37.07
CA VAL A 874 -47.51 21.86 -35.98
C VAL A 874 -48.82 21.21 -35.55
N SER A 875 -48.95 20.85 -34.27
CA SER A 875 -50.15 20.16 -33.79
C SER A 875 -50.61 20.66 -32.41
N HIS A 876 -51.76 20.14 -31.98
CA HIS A 876 -52.46 20.48 -30.73
C HIS A 876 -52.49 22.00 -30.45
N SER A 877 -51.80 22.51 -29.44
CA SER A 877 -51.78 23.96 -29.10
C SER A 877 -50.44 24.62 -29.40
N ALA A 878 -49.60 23.99 -30.24
CA ALA A 878 -48.28 24.51 -30.57
C ALA A 878 -48.34 25.84 -31.32
N LYS A 879 -47.38 26.73 -31.03
CA LYS A 879 -47.19 27.98 -31.77
C LYS A 879 -45.81 27.98 -32.43
N VAL A 880 -45.79 28.08 -33.75
CA VAL A 880 -44.54 28.09 -34.53
C VAL A 880 -44.46 29.38 -35.33
N MET A 881 -43.42 30.16 -35.06
CA MET A 881 -43.10 31.40 -35.78
C MET A 881 -41.80 31.21 -36.55
N MET A 882 -41.86 31.38 -37.87
CA MET A 882 -40.74 31.26 -38.79
C MET A 882 -40.48 32.59 -39.48
N LYS A 883 -39.23 33.07 -39.47
CA LYS A 883 -38.81 34.27 -40.19
C LYS A 883 -37.61 33.99 -41.11
N GLY A 884 -37.81 34.07 -42.43
CA GLY A 884 -36.73 33.82 -43.40
C GLY A 884 -36.16 32.40 -43.31
N VAL A 885 -37.02 31.41 -43.10
CA VAL A 885 -36.67 29.98 -43.10
C VAL A 885 -36.92 29.41 -44.50
N ASN A 886 -35.96 28.64 -45.04
CA ASN A 886 -36.08 28.02 -46.35
C ASN A 886 -36.24 26.50 -46.20
N ILE A 887 -37.36 25.96 -46.64
CA ILE A 887 -37.67 24.52 -46.61
C ILE A 887 -37.49 23.96 -48.01
N GLU A 888 -36.62 22.97 -48.19
CA GLU A 888 -36.18 22.48 -49.52
C GLU A 888 -36.30 20.95 -49.64
N GLY A 889 -36.81 20.47 -50.78
CA GLY A 889 -36.79 19.04 -51.15
C GLY A 889 -37.76 18.15 -50.38
N VAL A 890 -38.68 18.74 -49.61
CA VAL A 890 -39.64 18.03 -48.75
C VAL A 890 -40.83 17.48 -49.54
N LYS A 891 -41.56 16.52 -48.96
CA LYS A 891 -42.84 16.06 -49.56
C LYS A 891 -43.96 17.03 -49.25
N THR A 892 -44.08 17.38 -47.98
CA THR A 892 -45.00 18.39 -47.46
C THR A 892 -44.18 19.52 -46.86
N GLY A 893 -44.41 20.77 -47.26
CA GLY A 893 -43.68 21.92 -46.69
C GLY A 893 -43.94 22.12 -45.21
N ALA A 894 -45.19 22.46 -44.90
CA ALA A 894 -45.68 22.53 -43.53
C ALA A 894 -47.00 21.77 -43.39
N TYR A 895 -47.15 21.04 -42.28
CA TYR A 895 -48.38 20.36 -41.90
C TYR A 895 -48.89 20.92 -40.58
N VAL A 896 -50.12 21.44 -40.56
CA VAL A 896 -50.75 22.03 -39.36
C VAL A 896 -52.04 21.29 -39.05
N MET A 897 -52.19 20.84 -37.81
CA MET A 897 -53.37 20.09 -37.34
C MET A 897 -53.80 20.51 -35.92
N GLY A 898 -55.00 20.12 -35.51
CA GLY A 898 -55.60 20.53 -34.23
C GLY A 898 -55.76 22.05 -34.08
N ASN A 899 -55.46 22.60 -32.91
CA ASN A 899 -55.49 24.05 -32.65
C ASN A 899 -54.13 24.74 -32.92
N GLY A 900 -53.32 24.17 -33.82
CA GLY A 900 -51.97 24.68 -34.11
C GLY A 900 -51.97 26.10 -34.67
N PHE A 901 -50.94 26.87 -34.34
CA PHE A 901 -50.74 28.25 -34.81
C PHE A 901 -49.42 28.38 -35.56
N LEU A 902 -49.48 28.64 -36.87
CA LEU A 902 -48.30 28.80 -37.72
C LEU A 902 -48.19 30.24 -38.23
N VAL A 903 -47.04 30.89 -38.02
CA VAL A 903 -46.71 32.18 -38.66
C VAL A 903 -45.43 31.99 -39.45
N MET A 904 -45.46 32.30 -40.75
CA MET A 904 -44.27 32.30 -41.60
C MET A 904 -44.16 33.65 -42.30
N GLY A 905 -43.06 34.37 -42.02
CA GLY A 905 -42.77 35.67 -42.61
C GLY A 905 -41.44 35.65 -43.35
N LYS A 906 -41.41 35.96 -44.65
CA LYS A 906 -40.23 35.81 -45.51
C LYS A 906 -39.76 34.35 -45.63
N GLY A 907 -38.95 34.05 -46.64
CA GLY A 907 -38.39 32.72 -46.88
C GLY A 907 -39.18 31.92 -47.92
N SER A 908 -38.89 30.63 -48.02
CA SER A 908 -39.44 29.80 -49.10
C SER A 908 -39.75 28.36 -48.68
N ILE A 909 -40.66 27.74 -49.43
CA ILE A 909 -40.99 26.32 -49.36
C ILE A 909 -40.86 25.74 -50.76
N SER A 910 -39.95 24.80 -50.97
CA SER A 910 -39.85 23.99 -52.18
C SER A 910 -40.23 22.55 -51.85
N PHE A 911 -41.34 22.10 -52.43
CA PHE A 911 -41.89 20.76 -52.18
C PHE A 911 -41.95 19.93 -53.47
N LYS A 912 -41.67 18.63 -53.34
CA LYS A 912 -41.73 17.64 -54.43
C LYS A 912 -42.91 16.66 -54.29
N GLY A 913 -43.58 16.67 -53.14
CA GLY A 913 -44.64 15.72 -52.80
C GLY A 913 -46.03 16.31 -52.97
N ASP A 914 -46.90 16.03 -52.01
CA ASP A 914 -48.34 16.23 -52.16
C ASP A 914 -48.77 17.67 -51.85
N TYR A 915 -48.12 18.36 -50.91
CA TYR A 915 -48.56 19.68 -50.46
C TYR A 915 -47.42 20.68 -50.19
N GLY A 916 -47.59 21.93 -50.63
CA GLY A 916 -46.73 23.02 -50.14
C GLY A 916 -47.02 23.30 -48.67
N ILE A 917 -48.27 23.58 -48.35
CA ILE A 917 -48.77 23.62 -46.97
C ILE A 917 -50.06 22.80 -46.91
N TYR A 918 -50.12 21.84 -46.00
CA TYR A 918 -51.37 21.18 -45.65
C TYR A 918 -51.82 21.65 -44.27
N PHE A 919 -52.99 22.26 -44.27
CA PHE A 919 -53.61 22.84 -43.11
C PHE A 919 -54.88 22.03 -42.81
N ASP A 920 -54.86 21.12 -41.85
CA ASP A 920 -56.03 20.31 -41.51
C ASP A 920 -56.97 21.03 -40.54
N GLN A 921 -56.46 21.64 -39.47
CA GLN A 921 -57.17 22.46 -38.47
C GLN A 921 -56.23 23.55 -37.90
N GLY A 922 -56.80 24.69 -37.42
CA GLY A 922 -56.08 25.74 -36.67
C GLY A 922 -56.07 27.16 -37.29
N TYR A 923 -54.98 27.91 -37.05
CA TYR A 923 -54.72 29.20 -37.71
C TYR A 923 -53.31 29.29 -38.35
N ALA A 924 -53.22 29.87 -39.54
CA ALA A 924 -51.94 30.20 -40.18
C ALA A 924 -51.89 31.63 -40.75
N VAL A 925 -50.72 32.26 -40.65
CA VAL A 925 -50.40 33.56 -41.26
C VAL A 925 -49.13 33.43 -42.10
N LEU A 926 -49.23 33.69 -43.40
CA LEU A 926 -48.12 33.71 -44.34
C LEU A 926 -47.91 35.15 -44.83
N ASN A 927 -46.70 35.67 -44.72
CA ASN A 927 -46.36 37.03 -45.15
C ASN A 927 -45.08 37.01 -45.97
N ASP A 928 -45.14 37.37 -47.26
CA ASP A 928 -43.98 37.39 -48.17
C ASP A 928 -43.30 36.00 -48.28
N VAL A 929 -44.10 34.94 -48.42
CA VAL A 929 -43.60 33.55 -48.50
C VAL A 929 -43.65 33.06 -49.95
N HIS A 930 -42.57 32.44 -50.42
CA HIS A 930 -42.50 31.84 -51.76
C HIS A 930 -42.62 30.31 -51.69
N ILE A 931 -43.75 29.78 -52.15
CA ILE A 931 -44.02 28.34 -52.22
C ILE A 931 -43.87 27.89 -53.66
N THR A 932 -42.93 26.99 -53.92
CA THR A 932 -42.63 26.45 -55.25
C THR A 932 -42.87 24.94 -55.29
N GLY A 933 -43.73 24.49 -56.18
CA GLY A 933 -44.01 23.07 -56.39
C GLY A 933 -43.11 22.42 -57.45
N SER A 934 -43.41 21.18 -57.80
CA SER A 934 -42.73 20.42 -58.87
C SER A 934 -43.32 20.65 -60.26
N GLY A 935 -44.44 21.35 -60.36
CA GLY A 935 -45.23 21.56 -61.57
C GLY A 935 -46.07 20.36 -62.05
N HIS A 936 -45.72 19.15 -61.67
CA HIS A 936 -46.35 17.92 -62.19
C HIS A 936 -47.28 17.22 -61.19
N LYS A 937 -46.99 17.38 -59.89
CA LYS A 937 -47.78 16.81 -58.78
C LYS A 937 -47.79 17.78 -57.58
N GLY A 938 -48.89 17.77 -56.84
CA GLY A 938 -49.04 18.40 -55.54
C GLY A 938 -49.74 19.77 -55.55
N THR A 939 -50.52 20.02 -54.51
CA THR A 939 -51.28 21.26 -54.30
C THR A 939 -50.42 22.26 -53.53
N GLY A 940 -50.37 23.52 -53.97
CA GLY A 940 -49.65 24.59 -53.26
C GLY A 940 -50.13 24.71 -51.81
N ILE A 941 -51.45 24.86 -51.61
CA ILE A 941 -52.06 24.90 -50.29
C ILE A 941 -53.30 24.01 -50.26
N LYS A 942 -53.34 23.06 -49.32
CA LYS A 942 -54.54 22.29 -48.98
C LYS A 942 -55.07 22.80 -47.64
N MET A 943 -56.35 23.17 -47.60
CA MET A 943 -57.03 23.67 -46.41
C MET A 943 -58.20 22.75 -46.07
N GLY A 944 -58.16 22.13 -44.90
CA GLY A 944 -59.26 21.45 -44.21
C GLY A 944 -60.12 22.50 -43.52
N TYR A 945 -60.03 22.58 -42.19
CA TYR A 945 -60.72 23.47 -41.24
C TYR A 945 -59.83 24.63 -40.74
N GLY A 946 -60.42 25.78 -40.41
CA GLY A 946 -59.72 26.89 -39.73
C GLY A 946 -59.60 28.19 -40.52
N GLN A 947 -58.55 28.98 -40.24
CA GLN A 947 -58.30 30.28 -40.87
C GLN A 947 -56.86 30.40 -41.41
N LEU A 948 -56.75 30.91 -42.64
CA LEU A 948 -55.46 31.18 -43.29
C LEU A 948 -55.43 32.61 -43.83
N LEU A 949 -54.48 33.42 -43.34
CA LEU A 949 -54.18 34.75 -43.88
C LEU A 949 -52.89 34.69 -44.68
N MET A 950 -52.90 35.24 -45.88
CA MET A 950 -51.76 35.34 -46.77
C MET A 950 -51.58 36.77 -47.24
N VAL A 951 -50.38 37.31 -47.10
CA VAL A 951 -49.99 38.63 -47.59
C VAL A 951 -48.76 38.46 -48.47
N ASP A 952 -48.79 38.97 -49.71
CA ASP A 952 -47.70 38.91 -50.70
C ASP A 952 -47.10 37.51 -50.91
N THR A 953 -47.91 36.48 -50.68
CA THR A 953 -47.49 35.07 -50.81
C THR A 953 -47.53 34.65 -52.28
N THR A 954 -46.53 33.91 -52.72
CA THR A 954 -46.44 33.42 -54.10
C THR A 954 -46.51 31.90 -54.13
N LEU A 955 -47.46 31.36 -54.89
CA LEU A 955 -47.50 29.96 -55.28
C LEU A 955 -46.99 29.86 -56.71
N LYS A 956 -45.86 29.18 -56.93
CA LYS A 956 -45.25 29.06 -58.25
C LYS A 956 -45.02 27.60 -58.62
N GLU A 957 -45.19 27.27 -59.90
CA GLU A 957 -44.96 25.91 -60.41
C GLU A 957 -45.69 24.84 -59.59
N VAL A 958 -46.90 25.13 -59.12
CA VAL A 958 -47.71 24.13 -58.40
C VAL A 958 -48.61 23.38 -59.38
N ALA A 959 -48.98 22.15 -59.07
CA ALA A 959 -49.89 21.40 -59.92
C ALA A 959 -51.31 22.00 -59.79
N GLU A 960 -51.76 22.16 -58.55
CA GLU A 960 -52.95 22.90 -58.17
C GLU A 960 -52.56 24.06 -57.25
N GLY A 961 -53.23 25.21 -57.35
CA GLY A 961 -52.95 26.37 -56.50
C GLY A 961 -53.38 26.14 -55.05
N MET A 962 -54.67 26.31 -54.77
CA MET A 962 -55.27 26.16 -53.45
C MET A 962 -56.49 25.23 -53.51
N THR A 963 -56.58 24.26 -52.60
CA THR A 963 -57.74 23.37 -52.44
C THR A 963 -58.30 23.54 -51.04
N ILE A 964 -59.45 24.21 -50.90
CA ILE A 964 -60.15 24.46 -49.65
C ILE A 964 -61.36 23.55 -49.52
N VAL A 965 -61.28 22.60 -48.59
CA VAL A 965 -62.38 21.71 -48.23
C VAL A 965 -63.37 22.46 -47.34
N LYS A 966 -62.91 23.11 -46.25
CA LYS A 966 -63.80 23.80 -45.29
C LYS A 966 -63.13 24.90 -44.46
N GLY A 967 -63.04 26.13 -44.92
CA GLY A 967 -62.39 27.15 -44.08
C GLY A 967 -62.47 28.57 -44.59
N ASN A 968 -61.80 29.46 -43.87
CA ASN A 968 -61.70 30.87 -44.26
C ASN A 968 -60.27 31.18 -44.71
N VAL A 969 -60.12 31.60 -45.96
CA VAL A 969 -58.82 32.01 -46.50
C VAL A 969 -58.90 33.46 -46.95
N SER A 970 -57.93 34.28 -46.55
CA SER A 970 -57.76 35.64 -47.07
C SER A 970 -56.37 35.76 -47.69
N MET A 971 -56.30 36.17 -48.96
CA MET A 971 -55.07 36.43 -49.68
C MET A 971 -55.06 37.88 -50.18
N VAL A 972 -54.08 38.65 -49.77
CA VAL A 972 -53.87 40.05 -50.16
C VAL A 972 -52.51 40.17 -50.87
N GLY A 973 -52.50 40.61 -52.12
CA GLY A 973 -51.27 40.68 -52.92
C GLY A 973 -50.80 39.31 -53.41
N GLY A 974 -49.57 39.25 -53.93
CA GLY A 974 -48.91 38.00 -54.34
C GLY A 974 -49.38 37.41 -55.67
N SER A 975 -49.09 36.11 -55.89
CA SER A 975 -49.41 35.43 -57.14
C SER A 975 -49.65 33.92 -57.03
N ILE A 976 -50.45 33.36 -57.95
CA ILE A 976 -50.71 31.92 -58.06
C ILE A 976 -50.43 31.45 -59.49
N GLU A 977 -49.47 30.55 -59.66
CA GLU A 977 -49.14 29.91 -60.93
C GLU A 977 -49.36 28.40 -60.85
N PHE A 978 -50.31 27.87 -61.62
CA PHE A 978 -50.70 26.46 -61.59
C PHE A 978 -50.74 25.80 -62.97
N LYS A 979 -50.66 24.46 -63.00
CA LYS A 979 -50.52 23.67 -64.26
C LYS A 979 -51.60 22.60 -64.48
N ARG A 980 -52.38 22.22 -63.47
CA ARG A 980 -53.41 21.15 -63.56
C ARG A 980 -54.81 21.71 -63.32
N GLU A 981 -55.55 21.17 -62.36
CA GLU A 981 -57.02 21.30 -62.31
C GLU A 981 -57.51 22.69 -61.92
N HIS A 982 -56.91 23.32 -60.91
CA HIS A 982 -57.42 24.62 -60.44
C HIS A 982 -56.39 25.53 -59.82
N GLY A 983 -56.66 26.83 -59.92
CA GLY A 983 -55.96 27.88 -59.18
C GLY A 983 -56.47 27.97 -57.74
N VAL A 984 -57.78 28.03 -57.54
CA VAL A 984 -58.44 27.97 -56.23
C VAL A 984 -59.69 27.12 -56.35
N LEU A 985 -59.80 26.03 -55.58
CA LEU A 985 -61.00 25.22 -55.41
C LEU A 985 -61.57 25.43 -54.02
N LEU A 986 -62.85 25.80 -53.90
CA LEU A 986 -63.58 25.92 -52.64
C LEU A 986 -64.78 24.97 -52.61
N LYS A 987 -64.86 24.13 -51.58
CA LYS A 987 -66.03 23.27 -51.31
C LYS A 987 -66.94 23.77 -50.21
N GLN A 988 -66.38 24.38 -49.16
CA GLN A 988 -67.13 24.98 -48.07
C GLN A 988 -66.34 26.11 -47.41
N GLY A 989 -67.03 27.18 -46.97
CA GLY A 989 -66.43 28.32 -46.26
C GLY A 989 -66.29 29.57 -47.11
N SER A 990 -65.30 30.42 -46.83
CA SER A 990 -65.11 31.69 -47.54
C SER A 990 -63.67 31.91 -47.98
N VAL A 991 -63.48 32.41 -49.20
CA VAL A 991 -62.16 32.82 -49.70
C VAL A 991 -62.25 34.28 -50.13
N LEU A 992 -61.45 35.14 -49.51
CA LEU A 992 -61.27 36.54 -49.89
C LEU A 992 -59.94 36.71 -50.62
N LEU A 993 -60.01 37.17 -51.87
CA LEU A 993 -58.87 37.36 -52.76
C LEU A 993 -58.77 38.85 -53.11
N ASN A 994 -57.66 39.51 -52.78
CA ASN A 994 -57.48 40.95 -53.00
C ASN A 994 -56.14 41.25 -53.70
N ASN A 995 -56.18 41.92 -54.85
CA ASN A 995 -55.01 42.38 -55.61
C ASN A 995 -53.97 41.31 -55.95
N LEU A 996 -54.40 40.12 -56.38
CA LEU A 996 -53.49 39.04 -56.79
C LEU A 996 -53.39 38.86 -58.31
N SER A 997 -52.28 38.26 -58.75
CA SER A 997 -52.11 37.78 -60.12
C SER A 997 -52.17 36.25 -60.18
N MET A 998 -52.91 35.70 -61.14
CA MET A 998 -53.01 34.27 -61.37
C MET A 998 -52.61 33.96 -62.80
N LYS A 999 -51.78 32.93 -63.00
CA LYS A 999 -51.31 32.50 -64.32
C LYS A 999 -51.46 30.99 -64.49
N TYR A 1000 -52.07 30.57 -65.58
CA TYR A 1000 -52.10 29.17 -65.96
C TYR A 1000 -50.91 28.85 -66.86
N ARG A 1001 -50.22 27.73 -66.58
CA ARG A 1001 -49.09 27.24 -67.38
C ARG A 1001 -49.25 25.79 -67.85
N GLY A 1002 -50.42 25.19 -67.64
CA GLY A 1002 -50.70 23.84 -68.08
C GLY A 1002 -51.21 23.75 -69.51
N SER A 1003 -51.71 22.56 -69.85
CA SER A 1003 -52.31 22.23 -71.14
C SER A 1003 -53.71 21.60 -71.03
N ASN A 1004 -54.27 21.49 -69.82
CA ASN A 1004 -55.60 20.95 -69.57
C ASN A 1004 -56.67 22.03 -69.81
N SER A 1005 -57.51 21.84 -70.83
CA SER A 1005 -58.62 22.74 -71.18
C SER A 1005 -59.70 22.87 -70.09
N ASP A 1006 -59.80 21.89 -69.19
CA ASP A 1006 -60.76 21.91 -68.08
C ASP A 1006 -60.21 22.56 -66.81
N ALA A 1007 -58.95 22.98 -66.83
CA ALA A 1007 -58.35 23.73 -65.75
C ALA A 1007 -59.14 25.01 -65.46
N THR A 1008 -59.33 25.35 -64.18
CA THR A 1008 -60.14 26.51 -63.78
C THR A 1008 -59.39 27.42 -62.80
N PHE A 1009 -59.35 28.74 -63.04
CA PHE A 1009 -58.73 29.67 -62.07
C PHE A 1009 -59.47 29.69 -60.73
N LEU A 1010 -60.79 29.91 -60.75
CA LEU A 1010 -61.63 29.93 -59.56
C LEU A 1010 -62.74 28.88 -59.68
N LYS A 1011 -62.64 27.80 -58.92
CA LYS A 1011 -63.55 26.66 -58.94
C LYS A 1011 -64.32 26.57 -57.61
N VAL A 1012 -65.64 26.51 -57.66
CA VAL A 1012 -66.50 26.33 -56.48
C VAL A 1012 -67.40 25.12 -56.68
N GLU A 1013 -67.25 24.12 -55.82
CA GLU A 1013 -68.03 22.88 -55.83
C GLU A 1013 -68.62 22.69 -54.44
N ALA A 1014 -69.73 23.37 -54.16
CA ALA A 1014 -70.33 23.32 -52.82
C ALA A 1014 -70.76 21.88 -52.47
N ASP A 1015 -70.35 21.40 -51.29
CA ASP A 1015 -70.77 20.10 -50.78
C ASP A 1015 -72.22 20.18 -50.27
N SER A 1016 -73.08 19.24 -50.69
CA SER A 1016 -74.44 19.12 -50.14
C SER A 1016 -74.36 18.46 -48.76
N VAL A 1017 -74.84 19.14 -47.71
CA VAL A 1017 -74.85 18.60 -46.34
C VAL A 1017 -76.28 18.24 -45.96
N VAL A 1018 -76.49 17.14 -45.25
CA VAL A 1018 -77.78 16.82 -44.64
C VAL A 1018 -77.83 17.44 -43.25
N ASP A 1019 -78.90 18.15 -42.92
CA ASP A 1019 -79.12 18.68 -41.57
C ASP A 1019 -79.43 17.55 -40.56
N LYS A 1020 -79.60 17.91 -39.29
CA LYS A 1020 -79.87 16.96 -38.20
C LYS A 1020 -81.20 16.21 -38.37
N GLU A 1021 -82.09 16.69 -39.25
CA GLU A 1021 -83.35 16.06 -39.63
C GLU A 1021 -83.25 15.24 -40.95
N GLY A 1022 -82.07 15.11 -41.55
CA GLY A 1022 -81.84 14.33 -42.78
C GLY A 1022 -82.24 15.06 -44.07
N LYS A 1023 -82.52 16.36 -44.02
CA LYS A 1023 -82.86 17.17 -45.20
C LYS A 1023 -81.61 17.79 -45.81
N ARG A 1024 -81.50 17.76 -47.14
CA ARG A 1024 -80.38 18.38 -47.87
C ARG A 1024 -80.43 19.91 -47.70
N VAL A 1025 -79.39 20.46 -47.08
CA VAL A 1025 -79.10 21.89 -46.98
C VAL A 1025 -77.80 22.20 -47.72
N LEU A 1026 -77.82 23.21 -48.58
CA LEU A 1026 -76.61 23.66 -49.29
C LEU A 1026 -75.70 24.40 -48.32
N ASN A 1027 -74.44 23.98 -48.20
CA ASN A 1027 -73.44 24.76 -47.48
C ASN A 1027 -72.99 25.95 -48.33
N THR A 1028 -72.82 27.13 -47.73
CA THR A 1028 -72.33 28.30 -48.49
C THR A 1028 -70.82 28.21 -48.68
N ALA A 1029 -70.41 28.14 -49.94
CA ALA A 1029 -69.04 28.26 -50.41
C ALA A 1029 -68.91 29.55 -51.22
N ASP A 1030 -68.25 30.56 -50.63
CA ASP A 1030 -68.19 31.92 -51.19
C ASP A 1030 -66.74 32.35 -51.51
N ILE A 1031 -66.45 32.60 -52.79
CA ILE A 1031 -65.22 33.29 -53.20
C ILE A 1031 -65.55 34.76 -53.49
N LYS A 1032 -64.86 35.69 -52.82
CA LYS A 1032 -64.93 37.13 -53.08
C LYS A 1032 -63.57 37.61 -53.60
N GLY A 1033 -63.54 38.17 -54.79
CA GLY A 1033 -62.35 38.68 -55.45
C GLY A 1033 -62.43 40.18 -55.69
N ILE A 1034 -61.36 40.91 -55.37
CA ILE A 1034 -61.18 42.33 -55.69
C ILE A 1034 -59.82 42.49 -56.37
N GLY A 1035 -59.77 43.07 -57.57
CA GLY A 1035 -58.50 43.35 -58.25
C GLY A 1035 -57.70 42.11 -58.71
N ILE A 1036 -58.37 41.03 -59.12
CA ILE A 1036 -57.72 39.79 -59.58
C ILE A 1036 -57.30 39.91 -61.06
N LYS A 1037 -56.03 39.66 -61.38
CA LYS A 1037 -55.53 39.55 -62.76
C LYS A 1037 -55.37 38.07 -63.14
N ILE A 1038 -56.06 37.61 -64.18
CA ILE A 1038 -56.00 36.23 -64.66
C ILE A 1038 -55.33 36.18 -66.05
N ASP A 1039 -54.31 35.34 -66.21
CA ASP A 1039 -53.65 35.03 -67.48
C ASP A 1039 -53.78 33.53 -67.81
N GLY A 1040 -54.82 33.21 -68.59
CA GLY A 1040 -55.20 31.85 -68.98
C GLY A 1040 -54.45 31.28 -70.19
N GLN A 1041 -53.72 32.11 -70.94
CA GLN A 1041 -53.08 31.73 -72.22
C GLN A 1041 -54.01 30.94 -73.16
N ASP A 1042 -55.30 31.29 -73.20
CA ASP A 1042 -56.35 30.63 -74.00
C ASP A 1042 -56.60 29.13 -73.70
N LYS A 1043 -56.15 28.64 -72.54
CA LYS A 1043 -56.14 27.20 -72.21
C LYS A 1043 -56.92 26.79 -70.96
N ALA A 1044 -57.47 27.73 -70.19
CA ALA A 1044 -58.15 27.45 -68.93
C ALA A 1044 -59.40 28.31 -68.74
N ARG A 1045 -60.38 27.77 -68.01
CA ARG A 1045 -61.62 28.44 -67.63
C ARG A 1045 -61.36 29.48 -66.53
N GLY A 1046 -61.96 30.67 -66.66
CA GLY A 1046 -61.83 31.71 -65.63
C GLY A 1046 -62.52 31.32 -64.32
N VAL A 1047 -63.83 31.07 -64.35
CA VAL A 1047 -64.62 30.75 -63.16
C VAL A 1047 -65.55 29.57 -63.46
N TYR A 1048 -65.63 28.60 -62.56
CA TYR A 1048 -66.56 27.47 -62.61
C TYR A 1048 -67.26 27.31 -61.27
N VAL A 1049 -68.58 27.35 -61.26
CA VAL A 1049 -69.40 27.32 -60.03
C VAL A 1049 -70.48 26.25 -60.18
N ASN A 1050 -70.59 25.34 -59.22
CA ASN A 1050 -71.61 24.29 -59.19
C ASN A 1050 -72.21 24.12 -57.77
N ASN A 1051 -73.32 23.40 -57.68
CA ASN A 1051 -74.01 23.01 -56.44
C ASN A 1051 -74.39 24.19 -55.52
N GLY A 1052 -74.65 25.39 -56.06
CA GLY A 1052 -75.11 26.55 -55.28
C GLY A 1052 -74.01 27.38 -54.61
N GLY A 1053 -72.74 27.14 -54.96
CA GLY A 1053 -71.63 28.03 -54.59
C GLY A 1053 -71.75 29.44 -55.19
N ARG A 1054 -70.97 30.40 -54.69
CA ARG A 1054 -70.99 31.80 -55.17
C ARG A 1054 -69.59 32.33 -55.40
N VAL A 1055 -69.42 33.05 -56.50
CA VAL A 1055 -68.20 33.82 -56.79
C VAL A 1055 -68.61 35.26 -57.07
N MET A 1056 -68.02 36.20 -56.34
CA MET A 1056 -68.24 37.64 -56.52
C MET A 1056 -66.92 38.30 -56.89
N LEU A 1057 -66.82 38.82 -58.12
CA LEU A 1057 -65.65 39.55 -58.61
C LEU A 1057 -65.99 41.03 -58.70
N LEU A 1058 -65.25 41.86 -57.98
CA LEU A 1058 -65.41 43.31 -57.96
C LEU A 1058 -64.19 43.96 -58.65
N TRP A 1059 -64.48 44.96 -59.49
CA TRP A 1059 -63.46 45.79 -60.11
C TRP A 1059 -63.80 47.26 -59.84
N PHE A 1060 -62.94 47.99 -59.12
CA PHE A 1060 -63.11 49.42 -58.93
C PHE A 1060 -62.16 50.18 -59.84
N ARG A 1061 -62.72 50.99 -60.76
CA ARG A 1061 -62.02 52.13 -61.36
C ARG A 1061 -62.00 53.26 -60.34
N CYS A 1062 -60.81 53.72 -59.97
CA CYS A 1062 -60.62 54.89 -59.12
C CYS A 1062 -61.21 56.13 -59.82
N VAL A 1063 -62.18 56.79 -59.19
CA VAL A 1063 -62.58 58.17 -59.49
C VAL A 1063 -61.89 59.06 -58.46
N TYR A 1064 -61.22 60.10 -58.98
CA TYR A 1064 -60.43 61.12 -58.29
C TYR A 1064 -61.23 61.91 -57.24
N PHE A 1065 -60.61 62.26 -56.09
CA PHE A 1065 -60.55 63.59 -55.42
C PHE A 1065 -60.22 63.51 -53.90
N PRO A 1066 -59.74 64.60 -53.25
CA PRO A 1066 -58.48 64.62 -52.52
C PRO A 1066 -58.62 64.57 -50.98
N PHE A 1067 -57.48 64.35 -50.34
CA PHE A 1067 -57.15 64.45 -48.92
C PHE A 1067 -57.87 65.55 -48.12
N TYR A 1068 -58.18 65.25 -46.86
CA TYR A 1068 -57.67 66.05 -45.72
C TYR A 1068 -57.27 65.14 -44.54
N VAL A 1069 -56.24 65.60 -43.84
CA VAL A 1069 -55.27 64.87 -43.01
C VAL A 1069 -55.64 64.89 -41.53
N LEU A 1070 -55.37 63.78 -40.81
CA LEU A 1070 -54.44 63.71 -39.67
C LEU A 1070 -54.03 62.26 -39.39
#